data_AF-A0A2V2NDA1-F1
#
_entry.id   AF-A0A2V2NDA1-F1
#
_cell.length_a   1.000
_cell.length_b   1.000
_cell.length_c   1.000
_cell.angle_alpha   90.00
_cell.angle_beta   90.00
_cell.angle_gamma   90.00
#
_symmetry.space_group_name_H-M   'P 1'
#
loop_
_entity.id
_entity.type
_entity.pdbx_description
1 polymer ?
#
loop_
_entity_poly.entity_id
_entity_poly.type
_entity_poly.pdbx_seq_one_letter_code
_entity_poly.pdbx_strand_id
1 'polypeptide(L)'
;MKNKITSWLDNATIGRKISVISLILVIVPALIVGFVAYSSAESAIKNDIQTNLEVQVDDINDESATVYDLTLVKVKSDLNVFREFFYEKGDAAIVNDKMVLGSSYVVNDNFQIVDEVQKLLGGAATVFQKEGDQAIRISTNVIGEDGKRAIGTSVSDKVYDEVINKGQTYYGTATVVGKEYITAYEPIKDKSGNIIGILFVGVEEDSTIGLLEDQIKAKKIGQDGYMYVLNSQGITVIHPTNEGRNDSDLPFIKDIIAKKDGYLAYNYNGVEKVAAFSYFEPFDWIIVASSELDDFTGPLDTIRNAIIIVIIIGVIAGIIVSYLFGRSISRRMDDLVRLAHMVKDGDLSGNITLSESNDEIGVLGRAFAELVTTFRLFRDEVRTLSLAASSGNLNVRGDVSKFQGDYAVIIDGVNETVDAMVTPLQAAMELCNSYAKGDFKARVNPDLHLEGDFIKFRDALNTIGTDISEALIAVSAQVEEVSSKVDEVSSKVDEVTSETCEAYKSIEDVSEGTGQVARIAAAVNDLADKSGMNTQQILAAMNDLSTTVSSVATKMEHVSVLTNNASELSENGMNAAGQAETGMKGIMQASSAIDQMNREISEQMQEIGRIVDIISSIAEETNLLALNAAIEAARAGDAGLGFAVVAAEVKELANESQKSAENIAGIISALQKKSAAMADAVSNSLSEVETGNVSVSKTLEIFNEIVTSISVIHANMGEVAAASEEQAASVEEVTATVNEFSDMVNQTAKESIGLAAASEQSSAAVGQITTMVSQVNDSMEYIHRIAGEAHESVQRIHEKMNRFKYY
;
A
#
# COMPACT_ATOMS: atom_id res chain seq x y z
N MET A 1 -55.40 -10.23 16.08
CA MET A 1 -54.99 -8.88 16.53
C MET A 1 -55.84 -7.77 15.90
N LYS A 2 -55.91 -7.66 14.56
CA LYS A 2 -56.70 -6.67 13.77
C LYS A 2 -57.95 -6.10 14.48
N ASN A 3 -58.93 -6.94 14.84
CA ASN A 3 -60.23 -6.50 15.36
C ASN A 3 -60.18 -5.71 16.69
N LYS A 4 -59.10 -5.79 17.48
CA LYS A 4 -58.92 -4.94 18.68
C LYS A 4 -58.34 -3.56 18.35
N ILE A 5 -57.62 -3.44 17.23
CA ILE A 5 -57.00 -2.19 16.79
C ILE A 5 -58.06 -1.33 16.10
N THR A 6 -58.93 -1.92 15.27
CA THR A 6 -60.06 -1.20 14.67
C THR A 6 -61.03 -0.67 15.72
N SER A 7 -61.52 -1.50 16.64
CA SER A 7 -62.47 -1.04 17.68
C SER A 7 -61.88 -0.01 18.65
N TRP A 8 -60.55 0.11 18.73
CA TRP A 8 -59.87 1.19 19.45
C TRP A 8 -59.77 2.46 18.61
N LEU A 9 -59.38 2.34 17.32
CA LEU A 9 -59.36 3.45 16.37
C LEU A 9 -60.74 4.09 16.20
N ASP A 10 -61.81 3.31 16.18
CA ASP A 10 -63.18 3.83 16.00
C ASP A 10 -63.59 4.74 17.17
N ASN A 11 -63.29 4.33 18.40
CA ASN A 11 -63.68 5.02 19.64
C ASN A 11 -62.66 6.05 20.17
N ALA A 12 -61.50 6.22 19.52
CA ALA A 12 -60.50 7.21 19.91
C ALA A 12 -60.91 8.64 19.47
N THR A 13 -60.60 9.65 20.29
CA THR A 13 -60.72 11.06 19.88
C THR A 13 -59.73 11.38 18.75
N ILE A 14 -60.05 12.34 17.89
CA ILE A 14 -59.23 12.69 16.70
C ILE A 14 -57.76 12.95 17.09
N GLY A 15 -57.51 13.71 18.16
CA GLY A 15 -56.16 13.94 18.69
C GLY A 15 -55.41 12.67 19.10
N ARG A 16 -56.10 11.64 19.62
CA ARG A 16 -55.49 10.32 19.94
C ARG A 16 -55.22 9.45 18.71
N LYS A 17 -56.00 9.62 17.63
CA LYS A 17 -55.71 8.95 16.35
C LYS A 17 -54.44 9.54 15.73
N ILE A 18 -54.37 10.88 15.68
CA ILE A 18 -53.21 11.63 15.19
C ILE A 18 -51.95 11.29 16.01
N SER A 19 -52.03 11.26 17.35
CA SER A 19 -50.87 11.03 18.22
C SER A 19 -50.19 9.68 18.03
N VAL A 20 -50.94 8.64 17.65
CA VAL A 20 -50.37 7.30 17.40
C VAL A 20 -49.75 7.22 16.01
N ILE A 21 -50.38 7.84 15.01
CA ILE A 21 -49.89 7.85 13.63
C ILE A 21 -48.57 8.64 13.52
N SER A 22 -48.49 9.83 14.14
CA SER A 22 -47.25 10.63 14.13
C SER A 22 -46.09 9.95 14.87
N LEU A 23 -46.37 9.26 15.98
CA LEU A 23 -45.34 8.55 16.74
C LEU A 23 -44.78 7.35 15.96
N ILE A 24 -45.63 6.60 15.25
CA ILE A 24 -45.21 5.49 14.39
C ILE A 24 -44.34 5.99 13.22
N LEU A 25 -44.74 7.09 12.58
CA LEU A 25 -44.01 7.69 11.46
C LEU A 25 -42.60 8.19 11.82
N VAL A 26 -42.34 8.55 13.08
CA VAL A 26 -41.00 8.97 13.53
C VAL A 26 -40.19 7.76 14.03
N ILE A 27 -40.77 6.89 14.85
CA ILE A 27 -40.03 5.79 15.50
C ILE A 27 -39.61 4.72 14.49
N VAL A 28 -40.49 4.31 13.56
CA VAL A 28 -40.20 3.14 12.70
C VAL A 28 -39.05 3.41 11.72
N PRO A 29 -39.00 4.55 10.98
CA PRO A 29 -37.85 4.84 10.12
C PRO A 29 -36.55 5.04 10.91
N ALA A 30 -36.59 5.70 12.07
CA ALA A 30 -35.42 5.92 12.90
C ALA A 30 -34.80 4.61 13.42
N LEU A 31 -35.64 3.64 13.81
CA LEU A 31 -35.17 2.30 14.19
C LEU A 31 -34.59 1.51 13.01
N ILE A 32 -35.19 1.61 11.81
CA ILE A 32 -34.69 0.93 10.62
C ILE A 32 -33.32 1.51 10.20
N VAL A 33 -33.21 2.83 10.08
CA VAL A 33 -31.94 3.50 9.72
C VAL A 33 -30.87 3.27 10.79
N GLY A 34 -31.24 3.36 12.08
CA GLY A 34 -30.31 3.08 13.18
C GLY A 34 -29.81 1.63 13.19
N PHE A 35 -30.67 0.65 12.93
CA PHE A 35 -30.28 -0.75 12.82
C PHE A 35 -29.36 -1.01 11.62
N VAL A 36 -29.68 -0.46 10.45
CA VAL A 36 -28.85 -0.58 9.25
C VAL A 36 -27.48 0.10 9.46
N ALA A 37 -27.44 1.30 10.05
CA ALA A 37 -26.21 2.01 10.33
C ALA A 37 -25.32 1.25 11.32
N TYR A 38 -25.89 0.72 12.42
CA TYR A 38 -25.16 -0.08 13.40
C TYR A 38 -24.63 -1.39 12.77
N SER A 39 -25.48 -2.15 12.08
CA SER A 39 -25.09 -3.41 11.43
C SER A 39 -24.03 -3.21 10.33
N SER A 40 -24.11 -2.11 9.59
CA SER A 40 -23.11 -1.74 8.57
C SER A 40 -21.77 -1.39 9.22
N ALA A 41 -21.78 -0.56 10.27
CA ALA A 41 -20.56 -0.19 10.99
C ALA A 41 -19.91 -1.40 11.69
N GLU A 42 -20.69 -2.30 12.30
CA GLU A 42 -20.18 -3.53 12.91
C GLU A 42 -19.52 -4.45 11.86
N SER A 43 -20.13 -4.56 10.68
CA SER A 43 -19.59 -5.38 9.58
C SER A 43 -18.33 -4.77 8.96
N ALA A 44 -18.31 -3.44 8.79
CA ALA A 44 -17.15 -2.71 8.29
C ALA A 44 -15.96 -2.85 9.24
N ILE A 45 -16.17 -2.64 10.55
CA ILE A 45 -15.12 -2.79 11.57
C ILE A 45 -14.61 -4.24 11.66
N LYS A 46 -15.49 -5.25 11.58
CA LYS A 46 -15.05 -6.66 11.57
C LYS A 46 -14.18 -7.02 10.37
N ASN A 47 -14.48 -6.48 9.19
CA ASN A 47 -13.64 -6.66 8.00
C ASN A 47 -12.32 -5.88 8.14
N ASP A 48 -12.35 -4.64 8.63
CA ASP A 48 -11.17 -3.81 8.83
C ASP A 48 -10.17 -4.44 9.82
N ILE A 49 -10.66 -4.99 10.95
CA ILE A 49 -9.84 -5.74 11.91
C ILE A 49 -9.23 -6.99 11.27
N GLN A 50 -10.02 -7.76 10.51
CA GLN A 50 -9.53 -8.96 9.83
C GLN A 50 -8.41 -8.59 8.85
N THR A 51 -8.65 -7.65 7.93
CA THR A 51 -7.66 -7.23 6.93
C THR A 51 -6.42 -6.59 7.57
N ASN A 52 -6.57 -5.82 8.66
CA ASN A 52 -5.42 -5.25 9.38
C ASN A 52 -4.58 -6.35 10.02
N LEU A 53 -5.20 -7.31 10.71
CA LEU A 53 -4.50 -8.45 11.31
C LEU A 53 -3.84 -9.35 10.26
N GLU A 54 -4.50 -9.61 9.13
CA GLU A 54 -3.93 -10.35 7.99
C GLU A 54 -2.68 -9.62 7.45
N VAL A 55 -2.76 -8.31 7.20
CA VAL A 55 -1.60 -7.50 6.79
C VAL A 55 -0.47 -7.52 7.83
N GLN A 56 -0.76 -7.44 9.14
CA GLN A 56 0.30 -7.53 10.16
C GLN A 56 1.04 -8.88 10.14
N VAL A 57 0.37 -9.96 9.73
CA VAL A 57 0.98 -11.28 9.58
C VAL A 57 1.77 -11.36 8.28
N ASP A 58 1.17 -10.92 7.16
CA ASP A 58 1.80 -10.95 5.84
C ASP A 58 3.08 -10.10 5.82
N ASP A 59 3.08 -8.90 6.43
CA ASP A 59 4.27 -8.05 6.64
C ASP A 59 5.42 -8.84 7.28
N ILE A 60 5.15 -9.54 8.39
CA ILE A 60 6.17 -10.30 9.15
C ILE A 60 6.55 -11.59 8.42
N ASN A 61 5.66 -12.18 7.64
CA ASN A 61 5.94 -13.35 6.81
C ASN A 61 6.88 -12.99 5.64
N ASP A 62 6.68 -11.84 4.99
CA ASP A 62 7.55 -11.31 3.94
C ASP A 62 8.90 -10.80 4.50
N GLU A 63 8.92 -10.20 5.71
CA GLU A 63 10.17 -9.93 6.44
C GLU A 63 10.92 -11.24 6.77
N SER A 64 10.22 -12.28 7.23
CA SER A 64 10.80 -13.61 7.50
C SER A 64 11.40 -14.25 6.24
N ALA A 65 10.66 -14.19 5.12
CA ALA A 65 11.13 -14.64 3.82
C ALA A 65 12.39 -13.88 3.37
N THR A 66 12.40 -12.56 3.53
CA THR A 66 13.52 -11.69 3.16
C THR A 66 14.78 -11.99 3.99
N VAL A 67 14.65 -12.17 5.31
CA VAL A 67 15.77 -12.55 6.19
C VAL A 67 16.30 -13.95 5.86
N TYR A 68 15.41 -14.90 5.58
CA TYR A 68 15.79 -16.26 5.17
C TYR A 68 16.55 -16.28 3.83
N ASP A 69 16.02 -15.64 2.79
CA ASP A 69 16.63 -15.61 1.47
C ASP A 69 17.95 -14.83 1.46
N LEU A 70 18.04 -13.71 2.18
CA LEU A 70 19.31 -12.97 2.33
C LEU A 70 20.36 -13.83 3.06
N THR A 71 19.96 -14.59 4.08
CA THR A 71 20.86 -15.52 4.76
C THR A 71 21.26 -16.68 3.86
N LEU A 72 20.35 -17.24 3.05
CA LEU A 72 20.69 -18.22 2.02
C LEU A 72 21.66 -17.65 0.96
N VAL A 73 21.53 -16.38 0.57
CA VAL A 73 22.48 -15.71 -0.34
C VAL A 73 23.86 -15.57 0.33
N LYS A 74 23.92 -15.18 1.61
CA LYS A 74 25.18 -15.17 2.37
C LYS A 74 25.80 -16.57 2.42
N VAL A 75 25.02 -17.58 2.82
CA VAL A 75 25.46 -18.98 2.93
C VAL A 75 25.92 -19.55 1.58
N LYS A 76 25.29 -19.20 0.45
CA LYS A 76 25.77 -19.52 -0.91
C LYS A 76 27.11 -18.87 -1.21
N SER A 77 27.31 -17.61 -0.82
CA SER A 77 28.60 -16.90 -0.95
C SER A 77 29.68 -17.56 -0.07
N ASP A 78 29.35 -17.85 1.18
CA ASP A 78 30.27 -18.47 2.14
C ASP A 78 30.73 -19.86 1.67
N LEU A 79 29.81 -20.66 1.10
CA LEU A 79 30.11 -21.95 0.50
C LEU A 79 31.08 -21.82 -0.68
N ASN A 80 30.89 -20.82 -1.55
CA ASN A 80 31.80 -20.57 -2.67
C ASN A 80 33.21 -20.22 -2.18
N VAL A 81 33.34 -19.35 -1.18
CA VAL A 81 34.64 -19.01 -0.59
C VAL A 81 35.29 -20.24 0.05
N PHE A 82 34.54 -21.04 0.83
CA PHE A 82 35.07 -22.27 1.42
C PHE A 82 35.49 -23.29 0.35
N ARG A 83 34.74 -23.41 -0.76
CA ARG A 83 35.10 -24.27 -1.91
C ARG A 83 36.46 -23.89 -2.51
N GLU A 84 36.68 -22.60 -2.77
CA GLU A 84 37.97 -22.11 -3.30
C GLU A 84 39.11 -22.40 -2.32
N PHE A 85 38.97 -21.99 -1.05
CA PHE A 85 39.98 -22.24 0.00
C PHE A 85 40.30 -23.73 0.23
N PHE A 86 39.32 -24.61 0.00
CA PHE A 86 39.48 -26.06 0.10
C PHE A 86 40.25 -26.63 -1.09
N TYR A 87 39.79 -26.40 -2.33
CA TYR A 87 40.45 -26.95 -3.52
C TYR A 87 41.75 -26.25 -3.92
N GLU A 88 42.05 -25.04 -3.41
CA GLU A 88 43.37 -24.41 -3.50
C GLU A 88 44.49 -25.32 -2.95
N LYS A 89 44.19 -26.14 -1.93
CA LYS A 89 45.17 -27.09 -1.37
C LYS A 89 45.38 -28.36 -2.23
N GLY A 90 44.66 -28.46 -3.35
CA GLY A 90 44.72 -29.55 -4.31
C GLY A 90 43.47 -30.45 -4.30
N ASP A 91 43.39 -31.36 -5.27
CA ASP A 91 42.23 -32.25 -5.40
C ASP A 91 42.04 -33.17 -4.19
N ALA A 92 40.79 -33.47 -3.84
CA ALA A 92 40.45 -34.34 -2.73
C ALA A 92 40.59 -35.84 -3.09
N ALA A 93 41.13 -36.62 -2.16
CA ALA A 93 41.21 -38.08 -2.22
C ALA A 93 41.14 -38.68 -0.81
N ILE A 94 40.80 -39.98 -0.71
CA ILE A 94 40.94 -40.75 0.53
C ILE A 94 42.23 -41.58 0.46
N VAL A 95 43.11 -41.42 1.46
CA VAL A 95 44.40 -42.12 1.57
C VAL A 95 44.59 -42.59 3.02
N ASN A 96 44.75 -43.90 3.23
CA ASN A 96 44.83 -44.52 4.56
C ASN A 96 43.67 -44.08 5.48
N ASP A 97 42.44 -44.20 4.97
CA ASP A 97 41.18 -43.86 5.66
C ASP A 97 41.04 -42.40 6.15
N LYS A 98 41.90 -41.50 5.62
CA LYS A 98 41.82 -40.05 5.84
C LYS A 98 41.69 -39.28 4.53
N MET A 99 40.98 -38.16 4.57
CA MET A 99 40.83 -37.22 3.47
C MET A 99 42.10 -36.37 3.35
N VAL A 100 42.64 -36.33 2.13
CA VAL A 100 43.86 -35.59 1.76
C VAL A 100 43.56 -34.70 0.57
N LEU A 101 44.11 -33.48 0.60
CA LEU A 101 44.12 -32.52 -0.50
C LEU A 101 45.51 -32.50 -1.11
N GLY A 102 45.56 -32.64 -2.44
CA GLY A 102 46.82 -32.71 -3.19
C GLY A 102 47.66 -33.93 -2.80
N SER A 103 48.92 -33.70 -2.42
CA SER A 103 49.91 -34.76 -2.11
C SER A 103 50.30 -34.87 -0.63
N SER A 104 49.83 -33.97 0.23
CA SER A 104 50.34 -33.86 1.61
C SER A 104 49.39 -33.24 2.64
N TYR A 105 48.32 -32.55 2.25
CA TYR A 105 47.47 -31.82 3.19
C TYR A 105 46.36 -32.75 3.74
N VAL A 106 46.57 -33.30 4.94
CA VAL A 106 45.54 -34.12 5.63
C VAL A 106 44.49 -33.19 6.24
N VAL A 107 43.20 -33.51 6.02
CA VAL A 107 42.06 -32.69 6.48
C VAL A 107 41.54 -33.14 7.85
N ASN A 108 41.53 -34.44 8.13
CA ASN A 108 41.04 -34.97 9.41
C ASN A 108 41.90 -34.44 10.57
N ASP A 109 41.24 -33.89 11.60
CA ASP A 109 41.86 -33.25 12.77
C ASP A 109 42.63 -31.94 12.46
N ASN A 110 42.50 -31.38 11.25
CA ASN A 110 43.18 -30.17 10.80
C ASN A 110 42.19 -29.02 10.55
N PHE A 111 42.24 -28.00 11.41
CA PHE A 111 41.22 -26.94 11.45
C PHE A 111 41.57 -25.66 10.69
N GLN A 112 42.74 -25.58 10.05
CA GLN A 112 43.22 -24.32 9.47
C GLN A 112 42.20 -23.70 8.48
N ILE A 113 41.68 -24.49 7.53
CA ILE A 113 40.75 -23.97 6.51
C ILE A 113 39.43 -23.49 7.17
N VAL A 114 38.84 -24.29 8.07
CA VAL A 114 37.56 -23.93 8.71
C VAL A 114 37.67 -22.73 9.67
N ASP A 115 38.85 -22.51 10.25
CA ASP A 115 39.14 -21.34 11.11
C ASP A 115 39.49 -20.09 10.28
N GLU A 116 40.19 -20.23 9.15
CA GLU A 116 40.42 -19.13 8.18
C GLU A 116 39.10 -18.67 7.56
N VAL A 117 38.23 -19.60 7.16
CA VAL A 117 36.87 -19.33 6.67
C VAL A 117 36.01 -18.67 7.75
N GLN A 118 36.06 -19.12 9.01
CA GLN A 118 35.37 -18.45 10.12
C GLN A 118 35.83 -17.00 10.29
N LYS A 119 37.13 -16.77 10.24
CA LYS A 119 37.74 -15.45 10.43
C LYS A 119 37.41 -14.46 9.31
N LEU A 120 37.17 -14.96 8.10
CA LEU A 120 36.79 -14.15 6.95
C LEU A 120 35.27 -13.86 6.87
N LEU A 121 34.44 -14.81 7.30
CA LEU A 121 33.00 -14.83 6.98
C LEU A 121 32.06 -14.85 8.20
N GLY A 122 32.58 -15.06 9.41
CA GLY A 122 31.85 -15.22 10.66
C GLY A 122 31.10 -16.56 10.83
N GLY A 123 30.72 -17.20 9.73
CA GLY A 123 29.89 -18.41 9.73
C GLY A 123 30.57 -19.70 10.21
N ALA A 124 29.74 -20.68 10.54
CA ALA A 124 30.19 -22.05 10.76
C ALA A 124 30.68 -22.68 9.45
N ALA A 125 31.75 -23.46 9.52
CA ALA A 125 32.40 -24.14 8.39
C ALA A 125 32.85 -25.54 8.82
N THR A 126 32.67 -26.55 7.97
CA THR A 126 32.92 -27.96 8.32
C THR A 126 33.20 -28.83 7.10
N VAL A 127 34.13 -29.78 7.25
CA VAL A 127 34.34 -30.89 6.32
C VAL A 127 33.83 -32.19 6.95
N PHE A 128 33.00 -32.93 6.22
CA PHE A 128 32.61 -34.30 6.53
C PHE A 128 33.28 -35.29 5.58
N GLN A 129 33.68 -36.46 6.07
CA GLN A 129 34.18 -37.61 5.32
C GLN A 129 33.07 -38.67 5.18
N LYS A 130 32.89 -39.27 4.00
CA LYS A 130 31.96 -40.38 3.83
C LYS A 130 32.55 -41.67 4.42
N GLU A 131 31.85 -42.27 5.37
CA GLU A 131 32.25 -43.51 6.04
C GLU A 131 31.06 -44.49 6.03
N GLY A 132 31.08 -45.40 5.04
CA GLY A 132 29.95 -46.30 4.79
C GLY A 132 28.68 -45.55 4.39
N ASP A 133 27.63 -45.73 5.19
CA ASP A 133 26.30 -45.14 5.01
C ASP A 133 26.10 -43.82 5.79
N GLN A 134 27.18 -43.22 6.32
CA GLN A 134 27.15 -41.94 7.04
C GLN A 134 28.22 -40.97 6.50
N ALA A 135 28.04 -39.68 6.77
CA ALA A 135 29.08 -38.66 6.56
C ALA A 135 29.47 -38.06 7.93
N ILE A 136 30.70 -38.28 8.35
CA ILE A 136 31.23 -38.03 9.69
C ILE A 136 32.07 -36.75 9.70
N ARG A 137 31.89 -35.91 10.73
CA ARG A 137 32.55 -34.61 10.87
C ARG A 137 34.04 -34.77 11.20
N ILE A 138 34.93 -34.41 10.25
CA ILE A 138 36.39 -34.62 10.37
C ILE A 138 37.21 -33.35 10.61
N SER A 139 36.67 -32.18 10.25
CA SER A 139 37.24 -30.87 10.57
C SER A 139 36.12 -29.85 10.68
N THR A 140 36.10 -29.03 11.73
CA THR A 140 34.98 -28.12 12.02
C THR A 140 35.39 -26.98 12.93
N ASN A 141 34.76 -25.82 12.76
CA ASN A 141 34.77 -24.71 13.73
C ASN A 141 33.56 -24.73 14.70
N VAL A 142 32.57 -25.63 14.49
CA VAL A 142 31.39 -25.77 15.34
C VAL A 142 31.78 -26.36 16.69
N ILE A 143 31.41 -25.65 17.75
CA ILE A 143 31.60 -26.07 19.15
C ILE A 143 30.29 -26.67 19.67
N GLY A 144 30.36 -27.85 20.28
CA GLY A 144 29.20 -28.49 20.92
C GLY A 144 29.03 -28.09 22.40
N GLU A 145 27.95 -28.59 23.02
CA GLU A 145 27.62 -28.33 24.43
C GLU A 145 28.74 -28.70 25.43
N ASP A 146 29.64 -29.62 25.06
CA ASP A 146 30.79 -30.04 25.89
C ASP A 146 31.98 -29.07 25.83
N GLY A 147 31.85 -27.96 25.10
CA GLY A 147 32.87 -26.93 24.90
C GLY A 147 33.98 -27.31 23.91
N LYS A 148 33.84 -28.40 23.14
CA LYS A 148 34.83 -28.85 22.15
C LYS A 148 34.28 -28.79 20.73
N ARG A 149 35.19 -28.85 19.74
CA ARG A 149 34.83 -29.00 18.32
C ARG A 149 34.07 -30.31 18.12
N ALA A 150 32.91 -30.27 17.45
CA ALA A 150 31.93 -31.37 17.37
C ALA A 150 32.31 -32.55 16.43
N ILE A 151 33.59 -32.91 16.41
CA ILE A 151 34.19 -33.95 15.55
C ILE A 151 33.56 -35.32 15.86
N GLY A 152 33.38 -36.16 14.85
CA GLY A 152 32.75 -37.47 14.97
C GLY A 152 31.21 -37.48 14.94
N THR A 153 30.55 -36.31 14.92
CA THR A 153 29.10 -36.22 14.66
C THR A 153 28.79 -36.49 13.18
N SER A 154 27.62 -37.08 12.88
CA SER A 154 27.16 -37.23 11.49
C SER A 154 26.27 -36.07 11.04
N VAL A 155 26.02 -35.96 9.74
CA VAL A 155 24.83 -35.25 9.23
C VAL A 155 23.55 -36.06 9.50
N SER A 156 22.39 -35.44 9.27
CA SER A 156 21.08 -36.14 9.31
C SER A 156 20.80 -36.91 8.01
N ASP A 157 19.95 -37.93 8.09
CA ASP A 157 19.58 -38.79 6.95
C ASP A 157 19.06 -38.00 5.74
N LYS A 158 18.29 -36.93 5.99
CA LYS A 158 17.79 -35.99 4.96
C LYS A 158 18.93 -35.36 4.16
N VAL A 159 19.96 -34.86 4.85
CA VAL A 159 21.13 -34.23 4.23
C VAL A 159 22.03 -35.26 3.58
N TYR A 160 22.20 -36.44 4.20
CA TYR A 160 22.98 -37.53 3.60
C TYR A 160 22.37 -38.00 2.27
N ASP A 161 21.05 -38.18 2.19
CA ASP A 161 20.40 -38.61 0.97
C ASP A 161 20.48 -37.56 -0.16
N GLU A 162 20.26 -36.28 0.15
CA GLU A 162 20.36 -35.21 -0.85
C GLU A 162 21.80 -35.01 -1.37
N VAL A 163 22.78 -35.04 -0.47
CA VAL A 163 24.15 -34.67 -0.79
C VAL A 163 25.00 -35.87 -1.23
N ILE A 164 24.87 -37.01 -0.58
CA ILE A 164 25.69 -38.20 -0.86
C ILE A 164 25.02 -39.16 -1.85
N ASN A 165 23.70 -39.38 -1.77
CA ASN A 165 23.02 -40.33 -2.66
C ASN A 165 22.59 -39.68 -3.98
N LYS A 166 21.96 -38.49 -3.93
CA LYS A 166 21.53 -37.75 -5.12
C LYS A 166 22.61 -36.84 -5.71
N GLY A 167 23.63 -36.47 -4.92
CA GLY A 167 24.77 -35.66 -5.37
C GLY A 167 24.45 -34.19 -5.61
N GLN A 168 23.43 -33.65 -4.94
CA GLN A 168 22.98 -32.27 -5.06
C GLN A 168 23.43 -31.42 -3.86
N THR A 169 23.55 -30.11 -4.04
CA THR A 169 23.83 -29.20 -2.93
C THR A 169 22.53 -28.91 -2.18
N TYR A 170 22.43 -29.35 -0.92
CA TYR A 170 21.30 -29.01 -0.06
C TYR A 170 21.44 -27.57 0.44
N TYR A 171 20.33 -26.83 0.45
CA TYR A 171 20.19 -25.51 1.04
C TYR A 171 18.95 -25.48 1.94
N GLY A 172 19.08 -24.87 3.12
CA GLY A 172 17.95 -24.65 4.03
C GLY A 172 18.31 -24.83 5.50
N THR A 173 17.30 -24.90 6.35
CA THR A 173 17.46 -25.09 7.80
C THR A 173 17.94 -26.51 8.15
N ALA A 174 18.74 -26.62 9.21
CA ALA A 174 19.20 -27.89 9.79
C ALA A 174 19.78 -27.74 11.20
N THR A 175 19.30 -28.57 12.14
CA THR A 175 19.86 -28.67 13.50
C THR A 175 21.31 -29.15 13.47
N VAL A 176 22.23 -28.34 14.00
CA VAL A 176 23.65 -28.65 14.11
C VAL A 176 24.06 -28.57 15.58
N VAL A 177 24.21 -29.74 16.20
CA VAL A 177 24.71 -29.92 17.58
C VAL A 177 23.87 -29.19 18.64
N GLY A 178 22.54 -29.25 18.48
CA GLY A 178 21.57 -28.68 19.45
C GLY A 178 21.12 -27.25 19.17
N LYS A 179 21.64 -26.61 18.11
CA LYS A 179 21.20 -25.29 17.63
C LYS A 179 20.70 -25.37 16.19
N GLU A 180 19.80 -24.47 15.81
CA GLU A 180 19.36 -24.33 14.42
C GLU A 180 20.28 -23.40 13.62
N TYR A 181 20.43 -23.71 12.33
CA TYR A 181 21.26 -22.98 11.38
C TYR A 181 20.56 -22.95 10.02
N ILE A 182 20.71 -21.82 9.31
CA ILE A 182 20.48 -21.75 7.87
C ILE A 182 21.79 -22.19 7.20
N THR A 183 21.73 -23.22 6.34
CA THR A 183 22.89 -24.02 5.93
C THR A 183 22.99 -24.28 4.44
N ALA A 184 24.19 -24.60 3.99
CA ALA A 184 24.44 -25.29 2.73
C ALA A 184 25.40 -26.45 2.91
N TYR A 185 25.11 -27.56 2.21
CA TYR A 185 25.92 -28.79 2.22
C TYR A 185 26.20 -29.22 0.77
N GLU A 186 27.47 -29.27 0.36
CA GLU A 186 27.91 -29.56 -1.01
C GLU A 186 28.76 -30.84 -1.10
N PRO A 187 28.54 -31.73 -2.09
CA PRO A 187 29.30 -32.98 -2.19
C PRO A 187 30.75 -32.78 -2.65
N ILE A 188 31.70 -33.21 -1.82
CA ILE A 188 33.14 -33.30 -2.17
C ILE A 188 33.36 -34.49 -3.08
N LYS A 189 34.04 -34.27 -4.21
CA LYS A 189 34.27 -35.29 -5.24
C LYS A 189 35.75 -35.58 -5.43
N ASP A 190 36.09 -36.85 -5.65
CA ASP A 190 37.43 -37.26 -6.06
C ASP A 190 37.69 -37.00 -7.56
N LYS A 191 38.93 -37.24 -8.02
CA LYS A 191 39.31 -37.12 -9.44
C LYS A 191 38.54 -38.06 -10.41
N SER A 192 37.82 -39.07 -9.89
CA SER A 192 36.95 -39.97 -10.66
C SER A 192 35.47 -39.55 -10.63
N GLY A 193 35.13 -38.50 -9.86
CA GLY A 193 33.76 -38.00 -9.68
C GLY A 193 33.00 -38.68 -8.54
N ASN A 194 33.62 -39.58 -7.76
CA ASN A 194 32.97 -40.24 -6.63
C ASN A 194 32.78 -39.24 -5.49
N ILE A 195 31.61 -39.27 -4.83
CA ILE A 195 31.35 -38.42 -3.67
C ILE A 195 31.99 -39.04 -2.41
N ILE A 196 32.98 -38.36 -1.86
CA ILE A 196 33.82 -38.83 -0.73
C ILE A 196 33.62 -38.02 0.56
N GLY A 197 32.80 -36.98 0.54
CA GLY A 197 32.57 -36.11 1.69
C GLY A 197 31.60 -34.97 1.41
N ILE A 198 31.51 -34.02 2.36
CA ILE A 198 30.62 -32.85 2.29
C ILE A 198 31.36 -31.60 2.77
N LEU A 199 31.31 -30.50 2.02
CA LEU A 199 31.57 -29.15 2.53
C LEU A 199 30.29 -28.60 3.13
N PHE A 200 30.36 -28.09 4.35
CA PHE A 200 29.27 -27.41 5.03
C PHE A 200 29.65 -25.98 5.37
N VAL A 201 28.70 -25.07 5.17
CA VAL A 201 28.66 -23.78 5.84
C VAL A 201 27.28 -23.55 6.46
N GLY A 202 27.23 -22.75 7.52
CA GLY A 202 25.98 -22.34 8.13
C GLY A 202 26.09 -21.04 8.92
N VAL A 203 24.96 -20.35 9.04
CA VAL A 203 24.78 -19.17 9.91
C VAL A 203 23.76 -19.54 10.98
N GLU A 204 24.09 -19.24 12.24
CA GLU A 204 23.30 -19.63 13.42
C GLU A 204 22.02 -18.79 13.47
N GLU A 205 20.85 -19.42 13.63
CA GLU A 205 19.56 -18.74 13.46
C GLU A 205 19.36 -17.56 14.43
N ASP A 206 19.72 -17.71 15.71
CA ASP A 206 19.76 -16.63 16.70
C ASP A 206 20.49 -15.36 16.19
N SER A 207 21.55 -15.55 15.40
CA SER A 207 22.44 -14.47 14.94
C SER A 207 21.90 -13.66 13.75
N THR A 208 20.87 -14.17 13.05
CA THR A 208 20.20 -13.49 11.93
C THR A 208 18.73 -13.19 12.20
N ILE A 209 18.06 -14.04 12.96
CA ILE A 209 16.62 -13.96 13.24
C ILE A 209 16.33 -13.19 14.55
N GLY A 210 17.28 -13.11 15.49
CA GLY A 210 17.06 -12.45 16.79
C GLY A 210 16.51 -11.01 16.72
N LEU A 211 16.88 -10.23 15.69
CA LEU A 211 16.31 -8.90 15.46
C LEU A 211 14.83 -8.95 15.05
N LEU A 212 14.47 -9.91 14.20
CA LEU A 212 13.09 -10.16 13.79
C LEU A 212 12.25 -10.68 14.97
N GLU A 213 12.84 -11.52 15.84
CA GLU A 213 12.16 -11.90 17.08
C GLU A 213 11.86 -10.68 17.98
N ASP A 214 12.84 -9.79 18.18
CA ASP A 214 12.66 -8.56 18.97
C ASP A 214 11.59 -7.64 18.34
N GLN A 215 11.55 -7.53 17.00
CA GLN A 215 10.48 -6.81 16.28
C GLN A 215 9.10 -7.41 16.55
N ILE A 216 8.96 -8.74 16.46
CA ILE A 216 7.69 -9.45 16.73
C ILE A 216 7.28 -9.27 18.20
N LYS A 217 8.21 -9.41 19.16
CA LYS A 217 7.96 -9.20 20.60
C LYS A 217 7.57 -7.75 20.93
N ALA A 218 8.03 -6.78 20.15
CA ALA A 218 7.70 -5.36 20.30
C ALA A 218 6.39 -4.93 19.60
N LYS A 219 5.88 -5.71 18.63
CA LYS A 219 4.71 -5.34 17.81
C LYS A 219 3.41 -5.39 18.63
N LYS A 220 2.82 -4.22 18.88
CA LYS A 220 1.48 -4.04 19.46
C LYS A 220 0.42 -3.83 18.38
N ILE A 221 -0.80 -4.31 18.64
CA ILE A 221 -1.95 -4.23 17.72
C ILE A 221 -3.19 -3.79 18.51
N GLY A 222 -3.67 -2.56 18.28
CA GLY A 222 -4.63 -1.92 19.18
C GLY A 222 -3.91 -1.40 20.44
N GLN A 223 -4.51 -1.58 21.61
CA GLN A 223 -3.89 -1.25 22.91
C GLN A 223 -3.29 -2.51 23.56
N ASP A 224 -4.05 -3.61 23.57
CA ASP A 224 -3.72 -4.84 24.31
C ASP A 224 -3.50 -6.08 23.40
N GLY A 225 -3.63 -5.94 22.08
CA GLY A 225 -3.18 -6.95 21.11
C GLY A 225 -1.67 -6.95 20.85
N TYR A 226 -1.19 -8.10 20.39
CA TYR A 226 0.23 -8.42 20.20
C TYR A 226 0.43 -9.56 19.18
N MET A 227 1.65 -9.66 18.66
CA MET A 227 2.07 -10.79 17.82
C MET A 227 2.79 -11.88 18.64
N TYR A 228 2.66 -13.12 18.19
CA TYR A 228 3.39 -14.28 18.71
C TYR A 228 3.59 -15.33 17.61
N VAL A 229 4.50 -16.28 17.81
CA VAL A 229 4.78 -17.37 16.86
C VAL A 229 4.67 -18.72 17.56
N LEU A 230 3.98 -19.66 16.91
CA LEU A 230 3.91 -21.07 17.28
C LEU A 230 4.74 -21.89 16.30
N ASN A 231 5.19 -23.09 16.67
CA ASN A 231 5.60 -24.10 15.68
C ASN A 231 4.42 -25.02 15.29
N SER A 232 4.59 -25.89 14.30
CA SER A 232 3.55 -26.85 13.88
C SER A 232 3.11 -27.85 14.96
N GLN A 233 3.88 -27.97 16.05
CA GLN A 233 3.57 -28.80 17.22
C GLN A 233 2.80 -28.03 18.31
N GLY A 234 2.50 -26.74 18.10
CA GLY A 234 1.83 -25.87 19.06
C GLY A 234 2.69 -25.50 20.28
N ILE A 235 4.00 -25.45 20.10
CA ILE A 235 4.93 -24.84 21.06
C ILE A 235 5.11 -23.38 20.68
N THR A 236 4.91 -22.48 21.63
CA THR A 236 5.13 -21.04 21.49
C THR A 236 6.63 -20.76 21.39
N VAL A 237 7.09 -20.33 20.21
CA VAL A 237 8.49 -20.00 19.94
C VAL A 237 8.79 -18.57 20.40
N ILE A 238 8.00 -17.61 19.91
CA ILE A 238 8.14 -16.18 20.20
C ILE A 238 6.85 -15.68 20.86
N HIS A 239 6.94 -15.01 22.01
CA HIS A 239 5.78 -14.37 22.66
C HIS A 239 6.29 -13.35 23.68
N PRO A 240 5.66 -12.16 23.84
CA PRO A 240 6.04 -11.16 24.84
C PRO A 240 6.14 -11.60 26.32
N THR A 241 5.79 -12.85 26.68
CA THR A 241 5.73 -13.36 28.07
C THR A 241 5.76 -14.90 28.24
N ASN A 242 5.42 -15.71 27.21
CA ASN A 242 5.14 -17.16 27.38
C ASN A 242 5.95 -18.09 26.45
N GLU A 243 7.20 -17.76 26.14
CA GLU A 243 8.07 -18.56 25.26
C GLU A 243 8.34 -19.97 25.83
N GLY A 244 8.51 -20.95 24.94
CA GLY A 244 8.74 -22.36 25.26
C GLY A 244 7.51 -23.12 25.80
N ARG A 245 6.35 -22.46 25.96
CA ARG A 245 5.12 -23.09 26.44
C ARG A 245 4.44 -23.90 25.33
N ASN A 246 4.09 -25.17 25.60
CA ASN A 246 3.21 -25.93 24.71
C ASN A 246 1.75 -25.56 24.99
N ASP A 247 1.11 -24.94 24.00
CA ASP A 247 -0.29 -24.51 24.02
C ASP A 247 -1.17 -25.33 23.04
N SER A 248 -0.60 -26.39 22.45
CA SER A 248 -1.27 -27.26 21.46
C SER A 248 -2.59 -27.86 21.93
N ASP A 249 -2.87 -27.87 23.24
CA ASP A 249 -4.10 -28.40 23.79
C ASP A 249 -5.29 -27.40 23.72
N LEU A 250 -5.03 -26.10 23.56
CA LEU A 250 -6.07 -25.06 23.51
C LEU A 250 -6.89 -25.17 22.20
N PRO A 251 -8.24 -25.08 22.25
CA PRO A 251 -9.07 -25.28 21.06
C PRO A 251 -8.76 -24.35 19.88
N PHE A 252 -8.50 -23.06 20.15
CA PHE A 252 -8.16 -22.10 19.09
C PHE A 252 -6.77 -22.34 18.49
N ILE A 253 -5.81 -22.81 19.29
CA ILE A 253 -4.48 -23.21 18.82
C ILE A 253 -4.57 -24.45 17.92
N LYS A 254 -5.44 -25.43 18.26
CA LYS A 254 -5.73 -26.59 17.42
C LYS A 254 -6.29 -26.17 16.05
N ASP A 255 -7.21 -25.21 16.02
CA ASP A 255 -7.74 -24.66 14.76
C ASP A 255 -6.69 -23.88 13.94
N ILE A 256 -5.82 -23.11 14.60
CA ILE A 256 -4.69 -22.39 13.97
C ILE A 256 -3.73 -23.39 13.30
N ILE A 257 -3.24 -24.39 14.05
CA ILE A 257 -2.31 -25.42 13.54
C ILE A 257 -2.94 -26.24 12.41
N ALA A 258 -4.23 -26.57 12.50
CA ALA A 258 -4.92 -27.38 11.51
C ALA A 258 -5.22 -26.62 10.20
N LYS A 259 -5.42 -25.30 10.27
CA LYS A 259 -5.65 -24.45 9.09
C LYS A 259 -4.36 -23.94 8.46
N LYS A 260 -3.33 -23.70 9.27
CA LYS A 260 -2.06 -23.01 8.95
C LYS A 260 -2.18 -21.54 8.55
N ASP A 261 -3.22 -21.17 7.80
CA ASP A 261 -3.44 -19.82 7.30
C ASP A 261 -4.88 -19.33 7.53
N GLY A 262 -5.06 -18.01 7.68
CA GLY A 262 -6.34 -17.31 7.70
C GLY A 262 -6.73 -16.71 9.06
N TYR A 263 -8.04 -16.59 9.31
CA TYR A 263 -8.61 -15.83 10.42
C TYR A 263 -9.47 -16.67 11.38
N LEU A 264 -9.49 -16.29 12.67
CA LEU A 264 -10.26 -16.94 13.72
C LEU A 264 -10.67 -15.95 14.84
N ALA A 265 -11.96 -15.94 15.18
CA ALA A 265 -12.47 -15.36 16.41
C ALA A 265 -12.61 -16.44 17.50
N TYR A 266 -12.18 -16.15 18.72
CA TYR A 266 -12.16 -17.11 19.84
C TYR A 266 -12.33 -16.41 21.18
N ASN A 267 -12.80 -17.13 22.21
CA ASN A 267 -12.80 -16.62 23.58
C ASN A 267 -11.63 -17.25 24.36
N TYR A 268 -10.85 -16.42 25.06
CA TYR A 268 -9.74 -16.84 25.90
C TYR A 268 -9.81 -16.16 27.26
N ASN A 269 -9.88 -16.96 28.33
CA ASN A 269 -10.03 -16.50 29.72
C ASN A 269 -11.23 -15.55 29.97
N GLY A 270 -12.27 -15.62 29.13
CA GLY A 270 -13.46 -14.77 29.21
C GLY A 270 -13.47 -13.61 28.22
N VAL A 271 -12.31 -13.23 27.66
CA VAL A 271 -12.16 -12.15 26.69
C VAL A 271 -12.44 -12.68 25.27
N GLU A 272 -13.22 -11.93 24.47
CA GLU A 272 -13.35 -12.20 23.04
C GLU A 272 -12.15 -11.60 22.28
N LYS A 273 -11.37 -12.48 21.65
CA LYS A 273 -10.19 -12.15 20.86
C LYS A 273 -10.36 -12.59 19.42
N VAL A 274 -9.60 -11.94 18.55
CA VAL A 274 -9.53 -12.22 17.12
C VAL A 274 -8.07 -12.35 16.73
N ALA A 275 -7.78 -13.26 15.82
CA ALA A 275 -6.44 -13.45 15.29
C ALA A 275 -6.45 -13.79 13.80
N ALA A 276 -5.48 -13.23 13.08
CA ALA A 276 -5.04 -13.74 11.80
C ALA A 276 -3.72 -14.51 11.99
N PHE A 277 -3.44 -15.45 11.10
CA PHE A 277 -2.24 -16.28 11.15
C PHE A 277 -1.85 -16.82 9.77
N SER A 278 -0.57 -17.13 9.59
CA SER A 278 0.02 -17.66 8.35
C SER A 278 1.22 -18.55 8.68
N TYR A 279 1.52 -19.53 7.83
CA TYR A 279 2.58 -20.51 8.05
C TYR A 279 3.80 -20.31 7.14
N PHE A 280 4.92 -19.89 7.76
CA PHE A 280 6.22 -19.78 7.15
C PHE A 280 7.00 -21.11 7.25
N GLU A 281 6.98 -21.91 6.18
CA GLU A 281 7.58 -23.26 6.15
C GLU A 281 9.06 -23.35 6.57
N PRO A 282 9.98 -22.45 6.15
CA PRO A 282 11.41 -22.64 6.40
C PRO A 282 11.83 -22.73 7.88
N PHE A 283 11.11 -22.03 8.77
CA PHE A 283 11.34 -22.04 10.23
C PHE A 283 10.28 -22.86 11.01
N ASP A 284 9.36 -23.55 10.32
CA ASP A 284 8.16 -24.18 10.89
C ASP A 284 7.25 -23.20 11.67
N TRP A 285 7.33 -21.89 11.36
CA TRP A 285 6.64 -20.84 12.10
C TRP A 285 5.19 -20.68 11.65
N ILE A 286 4.25 -20.67 12.59
CA ILE A 286 2.91 -20.09 12.41
C ILE A 286 2.94 -18.73 13.10
N ILE A 287 3.01 -17.67 12.31
CA ILE A 287 2.98 -16.28 12.78
C ILE A 287 1.53 -15.93 13.10
N VAL A 288 1.26 -15.36 14.27
CA VAL A 288 -0.09 -15.02 14.73
C VAL A 288 -0.15 -13.57 15.18
N ALA A 289 -0.95 -12.76 14.49
CA ALA A 289 -1.37 -11.44 14.96
C ALA A 289 -2.67 -11.58 15.75
N SER A 290 -2.72 -11.11 16.99
CA SER A 290 -3.93 -11.22 17.82
C SER A 290 -4.28 -9.92 18.54
N SER A 291 -5.57 -9.66 18.71
CA SER A 291 -6.05 -8.52 19.50
C SER A 291 -7.42 -8.78 20.15
N GLU A 292 -7.84 -7.89 21.04
CA GLU A 292 -9.14 -7.96 21.73
C GLU A 292 -10.22 -7.28 20.88
N LEU A 293 -11.43 -7.83 20.84
CA LEU A 293 -12.48 -7.27 20.01
C LEU A 293 -12.86 -5.84 20.45
N ASP A 294 -12.77 -5.56 21.76
CA ASP A 294 -13.13 -4.27 22.35
C ASP A 294 -12.17 -3.12 22.01
N ASP A 295 -10.93 -3.40 21.58
CA ASP A 295 -9.97 -2.37 21.14
C ASP A 295 -10.48 -1.56 19.94
N PHE A 296 -11.37 -2.16 19.14
CA PHE A 296 -11.87 -1.63 17.88
C PHE A 296 -13.37 -1.31 17.88
N THR A 297 -14.14 -1.77 18.87
CA THR A 297 -15.60 -1.53 18.93
C THR A 297 -15.99 -0.21 19.61
N GLY A 298 -15.07 0.48 20.28
CA GLY A 298 -15.33 1.78 20.93
C GLY A 298 -16.11 2.83 20.07
N PRO A 299 -15.88 2.95 18.76
CA PRO A 299 -16.70 3.79 17.87
C PRO A 299 -18.17 3.35 17.76
N LEU A 300 -18.47 2.04 17.79
CA LEU A 300 -19.85 1.51 17.73
C LEU A 300 -20.67 1.94 18.96
N ASP A 301 -20.03 2.00 20.12
CA ASP A 301 -20.65 2.45 21.37
C ASP A 301 -21.11 3.92 21.27
N THR A 302 -20.30 4.75 20.59
CA THR A 302 -20.64 6.15 20.30
C THR A 302 -21.81 6.25 19.31
N ILE A 303 -21.81 5.44 18.24
CA ILE A 303 -22.90 5.37 17.25
C ILE A 303 -24.22 4.95 17.92
N ARG A 304 -24.21 3.90 18.75
CA ARG A 304 -25.37 3.43 19.52
C ARG A 304 -25.95 4.55 20.39
N ASN A 305 -25.08 5.26 21.12
CA ASN A 305 -25.50 6.32 22.03
C ASN A 305 -26.10 7.52 21.26
N ALA A 306 -25.55 7.87 20.08
CA ALA A 306 -26.11 8.91 19.21
C ALA A 306 -27.51 8.55 18.68
N ILE A 307 -27.72 7.31 18.24
CA ILE A 307 -29.03 6.81 17.76
C ILE A 307 -30.09 6.93 18.87
N ILE A 308 -29.75 6.58 20.11
CA ILE A 308 -30.66 6.68 21.28
C ILE A 308 -31.07 8.15 21.51
N ILE A 309 -30.14 9.10 21.43
CA ILE A 309 -30.41 10.53 21.59
C ILE A 309 -31.37 11.05 20.50
N VAL A 310 -31.15 10.66 19.24
CA VAL A 310 -32.01 11.05 18.11
C VAL A 310 -33.44 10.52 18.29
N ILE A 311 -33.60 9.26 18.74
CA ILE A 311 -34.91 8.67 19.03
C ILE A 311 -35.62 9.43 20.17
N ILE A 312 -34.92 9.78 21.24
CA ILE A 312 -35.49 10.56 22.36
C ILE A 312 -35.98 11.93 21.89
N ILE A 313 -35.18 12.65 21.09
CA ILE A 313 -35.55 13.95 20.53
C ILE A 313 -36.78 13.82 19.60
N GLY A 314 -36.81 12.80 18.73
CA GLY A 314 -37.94 12.53 17.84
C GLY A 314 -39.25 12.23 18.59
N VAL A 315 -39.18 11.46 19.68
CA VAL A 315 -40.35 11.19 20.54
C VAL A 315 -40.85 12.46 21.23
N ILE A 316 -39.95 13.29 21.76
CA ILE A 316 -40.31 14.57 22.39
C ILE A 316 -40.96 15.51 21.38
N ALA A 317 -40.40 15.65 20.18
CA ALA A 317 -40.96 16.45 19.10
C ALA A 317 -42.35 15.96 18.67
N GLY A 318 -42.53 14.65 18.50
CA GLY A 318 -43.82 14.03 18.16
C GLY A 318 -44.91 14.30 19.21
N ILE A 319 -44.56 14.25 20.50
CA ILE A 319 -45.47 14.59 21.61
C ILE A 319 -45.85 16.07 21.57
N ILE A 320 -44.89 16.98 21.33
CA ILE A 320 -45.14 18.43 21.24
C ILE A 320 -46.08 18.75 20.06
N VAL A 321 -45.77 18.26 18.86
CA VAL A 321 -46.60 18.47 17.66
C VAL A 321 -48.02 17.92 17.89
N SER A 322 -48.15 16.71 18.43
CA SER A 322 -49.47 16.12 18.69
C SER A 322 -50.27 16.87 19.76
N TYR A 323 -49.61 17.45 20.78
CA TYR A 323 -50.27 18.28 21.79
C TYR A 323 -50.79 19.59 21.19
N LEU A 324 -50.01 20.24 20.31
CA LEU A 324 -50.41 21.46 19.62
C LEU A 324 -51.64 21.25 18.72
N PHE A 325 -51.60 20.24 17.83
CA PHE A 325 -52.74 19.90 16.95
C PHE A 325 -53.97 19.40 17.71
N GLY A 326 -53.79 18.59 18.76
CA GLY A 326 -54.89 18.12 19.59
C GLY A 326 -55.62 19.27 20.31
N ARG A 327 -54.88 20.31 20.73
CA ARG A 327 -55.41 21.48 21.44
C ARG A 327 -56.06 22.53 20.53
N SER A 328 -55.59 22.69 19.29
CA SER A 328 -56.17 23.65 18.33
C SER A 328 -57.53 23.20 17.79
N ILE A 329 -57.64 21.93 17.37
CA ILE A 329 -58.85 21.38 16.75
C ILE A 329 -59.93 21.07 17.81
N SER A 330 -59.57 20.37 18.89
CA SER A 330 -60.58 19.78 19.79
C SER A 330 -61.33 20.79 20.67
N ARG A 331 -60.85 22.03 20.81
CA ARG A 331 -61.60 23.10 21.52
C ARG A 331 -62.64 23.77 20.63
N ARG A 332 -62.28 24.11 19.39
CA ARG A 332 -63.15 24.89 18.47
C ARG A 332 -64.44 24.16 18.10
N MET A 333 -64.45 22.82 18.14
CA MET A 333 -65.66 22.02 17.93
C MET A 333 -66.65 22.07 19.11
N ASP A 334 -66.15 22.22 20.34
CA ASP A 334 -66.99 22.22 21.56
C ASP A 334 -67.86 23.49 21.64
N ASP A 335 -67.33 24.62 21.18
CA ASP A 335 -68.05 25.89 21.06
C ASP A 335 -69.15 25.85 19.98
N LEU A 336 -68.92 25.14 18.87
CA LEU A 336 -69.95 24.91 17.83
C LEU A 336 -71.08 23.99 18.32
N VAL A 337 -70.75 22.95 19.11
CA VAL A 337 -71.76 22.08 19.75
C VAL A 337 -72.58 22.88 20.77
N ARG A 338 -71.98 23.82 21.50
CA ARG A 338 -72.72 24.78 22.34
C ARG A 338 -73.64 25.68 21.53
N LEU A 339 -73.19 26.27 20.42
CA LEU A 339 -74.03 27.14 19.59
C LEU A 339 -75.24 26.39 19.03
N ALA A 340 -75.04 25.15 18.57
CA ALA A 340 -76.12 24.27 18.13
C ALA A 340 -77.14 23.99 19.25
N HIS A 341 -76.68 23.81 20.50
CA HIS A 341 -77.59 23.68 21.64
C HIS A 341 -78.37 24.97 21.97
N MET A 342 -77.75 26.15 21.87
CA MET A 342 -78.44 27.43 22.11
C MET A 342 -79.58 27.67 21.11
N VAL A 343 -79.35 27.40 19.83
CA VAL A 343 -80.41 27.43 18.79
C VAL A 343 -81.52 26.40 19.10
N LYS A 344 -81.13 25.18 19.49
CA LYS A 344 -82.04 24.07 19.81
C LYS A 344 -82.90 24.34 21.07
N ASP A 345 -82.45 25.18 21.99
CA ASP A 345 -83.18 25.60 23.19
C ASP A 345 -83.92 26.96 23.01
N GLY A 346 -83.89 27.54 21.81
CA GLY A 346 -84.64 28.76 21.46
C GLY A 346 -84.03 30.08 21.94
N ASP A 347 -82.80 30.06 22.48
CA ASP A 347 -82.09 31.28 22.88
C ASP A 347 -81.50 32.00 21.66
N LEU A 348 -82.35 32.83 21.05
CA LEU A 348 -81.99 33.71 19.94
C LEU A 348 -81.31 35.02 20.41
N SER A 349 -80.80 35.09 21.65
CA SER A 349 -80.27 36.31 22.27
C SER A 349 -78.76 36.30 22.56
N GLY A 350 -78.13 35.13 22.63
CA GLY A 350 -76.71 34.98 22.90
C GLY A 350 -75.82 35.81 21.95
N ASN A 351 -74.92 36.61 22.52
CA ASN A 351 -74.02 37.45 21.73
C ASN A 351 -72.88 36.61 21.15
N ILE A 352 -72.82 36.51 19.83
CA ILE A 352 -71.93 35.58 19.12
C ILE A 352 -70.53 36.20 18.99
N THR A 353 -69.60 35.75 19.82
CA THR A 353 -68.18 36.12 19.70
C THR A 353 -67.56 35.43 18.49
N LEU A 354 -67.72 36.05 17.31
CA LEU A 354 -67.11 35.59 16.07
C LEU A 354 -65.59 35.50 16.23
N SER A 355 -65.02 34.31 16.01
CA SER A 355 -63.58 34.19 15.77
C SER A 355 -63.27 34.62 14.34
N GLU A 356 -62.25 35.47 14.16
CA GLU A 356 -61.76 35.95 12.86
C GLU A 356 -60.99 34.87 12.06
N SER A 357 -61.40 33.62 12.19
CA SER A 357 -60.78 32.48 11.53
C SER A 357 -61.34 32.34 10.11
N ASN A 358 -60.44 32.23 9.13
CA ASN A 358 -60.77 31.95 7.73
C ASN A 358 -60.69 30.45 7.39
N ASP A 359 -60.47 29.59 8.39
CA ASP A 359 -60.61 28.13 8.26
C ASP A 359 -62.08 27.70 8.12
N GLU A 360 -62.29 26.45 7.70
CA GLU A 360 -63.60 25.85 7.45
C GLU A 360 -64.48 25.84 8.70
N ILE A 361 -63.85 25.81 9.88
CA ILE A 361 -64.52 25.90 11.19
C ILE A 361 -65.03 27.33 11.45
N GLY A 362 -64.26 28.36 11.10
CA GLY A 362 -64.69 29.75 11.14
C GLY A 362 -65.82 30.06 10.14
N VAL A 363 -65.78 29.45 8.95
CA VAL A 363 -66.88 29.52 7.96
C VAL A 363 -68.17 28.91 8.53
N LEU A 364 -68.07 27.73 9.15
CA LEU A 364 -69.21 27.04 9.76
C LEU A 364 -69.83 27.84 10.94
N GLY A 365 -68.99 28.51 11.74
CA GLY A 365 -69.46 29.39 12.83
C GLY A 365 -70.24 30.61 12.36
N ARG A 366 -69.88 31.20 11.21
CA ARG A 366 -70.61 32.32 10.61
C ARG A 366 -72.01 31.91 10.13
N ALA A 367 -72.12 30.79 9.42
CA ALA A 367 -73.41 30.28 8.93
C ALA A 367 -74.44 30.01 10.05
N PHE A 368 -73.97 29.60 11.24
CA PHE A 368 -74.84 29.34 12.39
C PHE A 368 -75.36 30.63 13.08
N ALA A 369 -74.68 31.76 12.90
CA ALA A 369 -75.08 33.07 13.44
C ALA A 369 -76.24 33.71 12.66
N GLU A 370 -76.26 33.53 11.34
CA GLU A 370 -77.29 34.08 10.46
C GLU A 370 -78.65 33.38 10.67
N LEU A 371 -78.62 32.08 10.99
CA LEU A 371 -79.81 31.27 11.28
C LEU A 371 -80.58 31.79 12.51
N VAL A 372 -79.88 32.27 13.54
CA VAL A 372 -80.48 32.97 14.70
C VAL A 372 -81.19 34.26 14.28
N THR A 373 -80.64 34.95 13.28
CA THR A 373 -81.14 36.25 12.80
C THR A 373 -82.40 36.07 11.94
N THR A 374 -82.43 35.06 11.07
CA THR A 374 -83.65 34.73 10.30
C THR A 374 -84.73 34.09 11.18
N PHE A 375 -84.42 33.52 12.36
CA PHE A 375 -85.46 33.13 13.32
C PHE A 375 -86.09 34.32 14.07
N ARG A 376 -85.36 35.42 14.22
CA ARG A 376 -85.94 36.75 14.49
C ARG A 376 -86.62 37.36 13.25
N LEU A 377 -86.58 36.68 12.10
CA LEU A 377 -86.57 37.16 10.70
C LEU A 377 -87.37 36.40 9.60
N PHE A 378 -88.44 35.61 9.68
CA PHE A 378 -89.27 34.83 10.63
C PHE A 378 -89.86 35.45 11.91
N ARG A 379 -89.39 36.63 12.29
CA ARG A 379 -90.27 37.73 12.69
C ARG A 379 -91.20 38.08 11.52
N ASP A 380 -90.59 38.08 10.33
CA ASP A 380 -91.07 38.62 9.06
C ASP A 380 -92.10 37.74 8.33
N GLU A 381 -93.37 38.08 8.51
CA GLU A 381 -94.55 37.81 7.65
C GLU A 381 -94.42 38.47 6.25
N VAL A 382 -93.22 38.94 5.88
CA VAL A 382 -92.67 38.67 4.52
C VAL A 382 -93.11 37.29 4.07
N ARG A 383 -93.04 36.27 4.94
CA ARG A 383 -93.46 34.90 4.64
C ARG A 383 -94.97 34.68 4.43
N THR A 384 -95.80 35.72 4.43
CA THR A 384 -97.14 35.68 3.81
C THR A 384 -97.31 36.73 2.72
N LEU A 385 -96.95 38.00 2.92
CA LEU A 385 -97.27 39.04 1.92
C LEU A 385 -96.21 39.19 0.82
N SER A 386 -94.94 39.19 1.19
CA SER A 386 -93.88 39.06 0.18
C SER A 386 -93.95 37.66 -0.45
N LEU A 387 -94.28 36.61 0.32
CA LEU A 387 -94.60 35.27 -0.20
C LEU A 387 -95.93 35.21 -0.98
N ALA A 388 -96.66 36.32 -1.12
CA ALA A 388 -97.82 36.46 -2.01
C ALA A 388 -97.44 37.22 -3.28
N ALA A 389 -97.05 38.49 -3.16
CA ALA A 389 -96.66 39.32 -4.29
C ALA A 389 -95.39 38.77 -4.99
N SER A 390 -94.41 38.28 -4.23
CA SER A 390 -93.18 37.63 -4.71
C SER A 390 -93.28 36.10 -4.87
N SER A 391 -94.45 35.48 -4.67
CA SER A 391 -94.77 34.19 -5.32
C SER A 391 -95.51 34.36 -6.65
N GLY A 392 -95.69 35.61 -7.11
CA GLY A 392 -96.48 35.95 -8.29
C GLY A 392 -98.00 35.88 -8.08
N ASN A 393 -98.46 35.47 -6.89
CA ASN A 393 -99.88 35.39 -6.59
C ASN A 393 -100.43 36.76 -6.14
N LEU A 394 -100.53 37.69 -7.09
CA LEU A 394 -101.03 39.05 -6.93
C LEU A 394 -102.51 39.12 -6.49
N ASN A 395 -103.21 38.00 -6.38
CA ASN A 395 -104.55 37.91 -5.81
C ASN A 395 -104.55 37.73 -4.29
N VAL A 396 -103.40 37.45 -3.67
CA VAL A 396 -103.29 37.31 -2.21
C VAL A 396 -102.95 38.66 -1.58
N ARG A 397 -103.62 38.94 -0.47
CA ARG A 397 -103.48 40.13 0.39
C ARG A 397 -102.98 39.67 1.75
N GLY A 398 -102.31 40.55 2.49
CA GLY A 398 -101.57 40.14 3.68
C GLY A 398 -102.42 39.97 4.94
N ASP A 399 -101.90 39.17 5.85
CA ASP A 399 -102.49 38.95 7.15
C ASP A 399 -101.91 39.93 8.18
N VAL A 400 -102.69 40.98 8.48
CA VAL A 400 -102.38 42.05 9.45
C VAL A 400 -102.16 41.51 10.88
N SER A 401 -102.48 40.24 11.17
CA SER A 401 -102.62 39.74 12.55
C SER A 401 -101.50 38.84 13.11
N LYS A 402 -100.69 38.17 12.27
CA LYS A 402 -99.64 37.23 12.73
C LYS A 402 -98.37 37.94 13.14
N PHE A 403 -98.03 38.89 12.29
CA PHE A 403 -97.30 40.10 12.57
C PHE A 403 -97.92 40.89 13.75
N GLN A 404 -97.75 40.40 14.97
CA GLN A 404 -98.13 41.14 16.19
C GLN A 404 -97.05 42.17 16.52
N GLY A 405 -97.22 43.39 16.00
CA GLY A 405 -96.28 44.52 16.11
C GLY A 405 -96.44 45.52 14.96
N ASP A 406 -95.40 46.29 14.62
CA ASP A 406 -95.43 47.32 13.55
C ASP A 406 -95.57 46.74 12.13
N TYR A 407 -94.87 45.63 11.90
CA TYR A 407 -95.42 44.41 11.34
C TYR A 407 -96.89 44.45 10.87
N ALA A 408 -97.90 44.63 11.72
CA ALA A 408 -99.31 44.70 11.31
C ALA A 408 -99.60 45.84 10.30
N VAL A 409 -99.08 47.04 10.54
CA VAL A 409 -99.32 48.23 9.71
C VAL A 409 -98.64 48.11 8.34
N ILE A 410 -97.46 47.47 8.31
CA ILE A 410 -96.69 47.22 7.08
C ILE A 410 -97.44 46.31 6.10
N ILE A 411 -98.38 45.49 6.58
CA ILE A 411 -99.18 44.60 5.73
C ILE A 411 -100.25 45.37 4.95
N ASP A 412 -100.90 46.35 5.58
CA ASP A 412 -102.13 46.92 5.01
C ASP A 412 -101.85 47.87 3.84
N GLY A 413 -100.81 48.71 3.94
CA GLY A 413 -100.39 49.59 2.84
C GLY A 413 -99.84 48.85 1.61
N VAL A 414 -99.45 47.58 1.75
CA VAL A 414 -99.03 46.75 0.61
C VAL A 414 -100.24 46.20 -0.16
N ASN A 415 -101.44 46.16 0.44
CA ASN A 415 -102.64 45.62 -0.18
C ASN A 415 -103.14 46.47 -1.37
N GLU A 416 -103.36 47.78 -1.17
CA GLU A 416 -103.82 48.70 -2.23
C GLU A 416 -102.81 48.81 -3.39
N THR A 417 -101.52 48.74 -3.07
CA THR A 417 -100.43 48.86 -4.05
C THR A 417 -100.42 47.72 -5.08
N VAL A 418 -100.94 46.53 -4.74
CA VAL A 418 -100.96 45.39 -5.66
C VAL A 418 -102.04 45.53 -6.73
N ASP A 419 -103.23 46.05 -6.39
CA ASP A 419 -104.37 46.12 -7.31
C ASP A 419 -104.10 46.98 -8.56
N ALA A 420 -103.37 48.09 -8.39
CA ALA A 420 -102.96 48.96 -9.50
C ALA A 420 -101.95 48.30 -10.48
N MET A 421 -101.35 47.17 -10.12
CA MET A 421 -100.34 46.48 -10.93
C MET A 421 -100.86 45.20 -11.62
N VAL A 422 -102.03 44.67 -11.24
CA VAL A 422 -102.47 43.32 -11.69
C VAL A 422 -102.54 43.19 -13.21
N THR A 423 -103.17 44.13 -13.92
CA THR A 423 -103.39 44.00 -15.38
C THR A 423 -102.09 44.06 -16.20
N PRO A 424 -101.17 45.03 -15.99
CA PRO A 424 -99.86 45.00 -16.64
C PRO A 424 -99.02 43.78 -16.22
N LEU A 425 -99.10 43.36 -14.95
CA LEU A 425 -98.38 42.18 -14.48
C LEU A 425 -98.95 40.86 -15.01
N GLN A 426 -100.23 40.77 -15.39
CA GLN A 426 -100.76 39.56 -16.04
C GLN A 426 -100.18 39.38 -17.45
N ALA A 427 -100.13 40.44 -18.26
CA ALA A 427 -99.46 40.41 -19.57
C ALA A 427 -97.95 40.14 -19.43
N ALA A 428 -97.31 40.70 -18.39
CA ALA A 428 -95.93 40.36 -18.05
C ALA A 428 -95.79 38.88 -17.62
N MET A 429 -96.71 38.34 -16.83
CA MET A 429 -96.68 36.94 -16.38
C MET A 429 -96.86 35.94 -17.52
N GLU A 430 -97.67 36.22 -18.54
CA GLU A 430 -97.78 35.34 -19.72
C GLU A 430 -96.47 35.30 -20.52
N LEU A 431 -95.82 36.45 -20.69
CA LEU A 431 -94.49 36.54 -21.30
C LEU A 431 -93.42 35.86 -20.44
N CYS A 432 -93.37 36.15 -19.15
CA CYS A 432 -92.45 35.52 -18.19
C CYS A 432 -92.68 34.01 -18.04
N ASN A 433 -93.90 33.51 -18.24
CA ASN A 433 -94.22 32.08 -18.28
C ASN A 433 -93.73 31.43 -19.60
N SER A 434 -93.65 32.21 -20.68
CA SER A 434 -92.99 31.79 -21.93
C SER A 434 -91.46 31.75 -21.76
N TYR A 435 -90.87 32.78 -21.14
CA TYR A 435 -89.46 32.80 -20.75
C TYR A 435 -89.09 31.69 -19.73
N ALA A 436 -89.97 31.38 -18.77
CA ALA A 436 -89.78 30.29 -17.79
C ALA A 436 -89.87 28.88 -18.43
N LYS A 437 -90.53 28.76 -19.59
CA LYS A 437 -90.48 27.57 -20.47
C LYS A 437 -89.30 27.61 -21.44
N GLY A 438 -88.46 28.65 -21.38
CA GLY A 438 -87.26 28.84 -22.18
C GLY A 438 -87.47 29.51 -23.54
N ASP A 439 -88.66 30.03 -23.86
CA ASP A 439 -88.95 30.64 -25.17
C ASP A 439 -88.75 32.17 -25.14
N PHE A 440 -87.50 32.60 -25.25
CA PHE A 440 -87.09 34.00 -25.26
C PHE A 440 -87.37 34.72 -26.59
N LYS A 441 -87.99 34.05 -27.59
CA LYS A 441 -88.53 34.71 -28.79
C LYS A 441 -89.92 35.32 -28.55
N ALA A 442 -90.63 34.94 -27.48
CA ALA A 442 -91.92 35.52 -27.11
C ALA A 442 -91.82 37.03 -26.81
N ARG A 443 -92.89 37.79 -27.03
CA ARG A 443 -92.99 39.25 -26.77
C ARG A 443 -94.42 39.61 -26.31
N VAL A 444 -94.60 40.75 -25.64
CA VAL A 444 -95.93 41.22 -25.21
C VAL A 444 -96.81 41.56 -26.41
N ASN A 445 -98.12 41.24 -26.34
CA ASN A 445 -99.10 41.58 -27.36
C ASN A 445 -99.11 43.11 -27.64
N PRO A 446 -98.91 43.57 -28.89
CA PRO A 446 -98.86 45.00 -29.23
C PRO A 446 -100.19 45.74 -29.05
N ASP A 447 -101.33 45.06 -29.08
CA ASP A 447 -102.68 45.68 -29.05
C ASP A 447 -103.17 46.01 -27.62
N LEU A 448 -102.35 45.80 -26.59
CA LEU A 448 -102.71 46.02 -25.19
C LEU A 448 -102.56 47.50 -24.79
N HIS A 449 -103.65 48.13 -24.34
CA HIS A 449 -103.62 49.52 -23.84
C HIS A 449 -102.89 49.63 -22.51
N LEU A 450 -101.81 50.40 -22.48
CA LEU A 450 -100.95 50.65 -21.31
C LEU A 450 -100.67 52.15 -21.21
N GLU A 451 -100.64 52.69 -19.99
CA GLU A 451 -100.42 54.12 -19.73
C GLU A 451 -99.24 54.36 -18.78
N GLY A 452 -98.64 55.55 -18.87
CA GLY A 452 -97.50 55.94 -18.04
C GLY A 452 -96.28 55.03 -18.20
N ASP A 453 -95.60 54.74 -17.10
CA ASP A 453 -94.38 53.93 -17.09
C ASP A 453 -94.60 52.46 -17.45
N PHE A 454 -95.85 51.96 -17.52
CA PHE A 454 -96.11 50.60 -17.99
C PHE A 454 -95.81 50.38 -19.48
N ILE A 455 -95.77 51.44 -20.29
CA ILE A 455 -95.24 51.35 -21.67
C ILE A 455 -93.73 51.05 -21.63
N LYS A 456 -92.98 51.75 -20.77
CA LYS A 456 -91.55 51.48 -20.54
C LYS A 456 -91.34 50.08 -19.95
N PHE A 457 -92.27 49.58 -19.13
CA PHE A 457 -92.22 48.22 -18.58
C PHE A 457 -92.45 47.15 -19.64
N ARG A 458 -93.42 47.32 -20.56
CA ARG A 458 -93.60 46.46 -21.74
C ARG A 458 -92.33 46.42 -22.58
N ASP A 459 -91.76 47.58 -22.86
CA ASP A 459 -90.58 47.70 -23.70
C ASP A 459 -89.36 47.11 -22.98
N ALA A 460 -89.20 47.33 -21.67
CA ALA A 460 -88.20 46.67 -20.84
C ALA A 460 -88.36 45.14 -20.81
N LEU A 461 -89.57 44.57 -20.79
CA LEU A 461 -89.79 43.11 -20.83
C LEU A 461 -89.51 42.50 -22.20
N ASN A 462 -89.80 43.24 -23.27
CA ASN A 462 -89.44 42.87 -24.65
C ASN A 462 -87.93 42.97 -24.87
N THR A 463 -87.29 44.01 -24.31
CA THR A 463 -85.84 44.19 -24.22
C THR A 463 -85.20 43.09 -23.39
N ILE A 464 -85.72 42.71 -22.22
CA ILE A 464 -85.25 41.55 -21.44
C ILE A 464 -85.24 40.25 -22.29
N GLY A 465 -86.22 40.04 -23.18
CA GLY A 465 -86.19 38.90 -24.11
C GLY A 465 -85.14 39.02 -25.23
N THR A 466 -84.73 40.23 -25.58
CA THR A 466 -83.64 40.51 -26.52
C THR A 466 -82.30 40.39 -25.82
N ASP A 467 -82.09 41.12 -24.73
CA ASP A 467 -80.90 41.13 -23.89
C ASP A 467 -80.56 39.73 -23.34
N ILE A 468 -81.56 38.93 -22.92
CA ILE A 468 -81.31 37.52 -22.54
C ILE A 468 -80.99 36.66 -23.78
N SER A 469 -81.56 36.93 -24.96
CA SER A 469 -81.15 36.22 -26.17
C SER A 469 -79.72 36.56 -26.57
N GLU A 470 -79.33 37.84 -26.55
CA GLU A 470 -77.98 38.32 -26.82
C GLU A 470 -76.98 37.81 -25.75
N ALA A 471 -77.36 37.81 -24.48
CA ALA A 471 -76.57 37.24 -23.39
C ALA A 471 -76.44 35.71 -23.50
N LEU A 472 -77.46 34.98 -23.95
CA LEU A 472 -77.37 33.54 -24.21
C LEU A 472 -76.48 33.24 -25.43
N ILE A 473 -76.53 34.06 -26.48
CA ILE A 473 -75.60 33.96 -27.62
C ILE A 473 -74.16 34.24 -27.16
N ALA A 474 -73.94 35.32 -26.39
CA ALA A 474 -72.64 35.67 -25.85
C ALA A 474 -72.08 34.60 -24.90
N VAL A 475 -72.93 34.04 -24.01
CA VAL A 475 -72.54 32.91 -23.14
C VAL A 475 -72.28 31.65 -23.96
N SER A 476 -73.00 31.38 -25.06
CA SER A 476 -72.74 30.22 -25.93
C SER A 476 -71.37 30.33 -26.59
N ALA A 477 -71.07 31.49 -27.18
CA ALA A 477 -69.75 31.77 -27.74
C ALA A 477 -68.65 31.73 -26.68
N GLN A 478 -68.90 32.23 -25.48
CA GLN A 478 -67.95 32.19 -24.36
C GLN A 478 -67.71 30.76 -23.86
N VAL A 479 -68.72 29.90 -23.87
CA VAL A 479 -68.63 28.47 -23.50
C VAL A 479 -67.86 27.68 -24.57
N GLU A 480 -68.04 28.00 -25.86
CA GLU A 480 -67.23 27.43 -26.94
C GLU A 480 -65.76 27.90 -26.87
N GLU A 481 -65.51 29.19 -26.57
CA GLU A 481 -64.15 29.70 -26.33
C GLU A 481 -63.50 29.04 -25.11
N VAL A 482 -64.23 28.89 -23.99
CA VAL A 482 -63.73 28.19 -22.80
C VAL A 482 -63.48 26.71 -23.07
N SER A 483 -64.30 26.03 -23.88
CA SER A 483 -64.01 24.65 -24.30
C SER A 483 -62.69 24.57 -25.07
N SER A 484 -62.53 25.42 -26.09
CA SER A 484 -61.30 25.52 -26.89
C SER A 484 -60.07 25.80 -26.03
N LYS A 485 -60.20 26.68 -25.02
CA LYS A 485 -59.12 26.97 -24.07
C LYS A 485 -58.84 25.87 -23.05
N VAL A 486 -59.83 25.08 -22.65
CA VAL A 486 -59.60 23.89 -21.80
C VAL A 486 -58.88 22.79 -22.59
N ASP A 487 -59.21 22.62 -23.86
CA ASP A 487 -58.55 21.64 -24.73
C ASP A 487 -57.10 22.09 -25.07
N GLU A 488 -56.86 23.40 -25.29
CA GLU A 488 -55.53 24.00 -25.44
C GLU A 488 -54.67 23.84 -24.17
N VAL A 489 -55.24 24.07 -22.99
CA VAL A 489 -54.57 23.84 -21.70
C VAL A 489 -54.22 22.37 -21.51
N SER A 490 -55.13 21.45 -21.84
CA SER A 490 -54.89 20.01 -21.70
C SER A 490 -53.72 19.55 -22.57
N SER A 491 -53.70 19.97 -23.84
CA SER A 491 -52.59 19.71 -24.77
C SER A 491 -51.24 20.25 -24.27
N LYS A 492 -51.24 21.45 -23.65
CA LYS A 492 -50.01 22.03 -23.08
C LYS A 492 -49.56 21.33 -21.79
N VAL A 493 -50.47 20.76 -21.01
CA VAL A 493 -50.14 19.94 -19.83
C VAL A 493 -49.50 18.62 -20.26
N ASP A 494 -50.00 17.97 -21.31
CA ASP A 494 -49.37 16.76 -21.88
C ASP A 494 -47.95 17.05 -22.37
N GLU A 495 -47.73 18.18 -23.05
CA GLU A 495 -46.42 18.62 -23.53
C GLU A 495 -45.44 18.84 -22.37
N VAL A 496 -45.83 19.59 -21.32
CA VAL A 496 -44.98 19.82 -20.13
C VAL A 496 -44.73 18.52 -19.34
N THR A 497 -45.69 17.58 -19.34
CA THR A 497 -45.51 16.25 -18.71
C THR A 497 -44.51 15.39 -19.49
N SER A 498 -44.40 15.58 -20.80
CA SER A 498 -43.31 14.98 -21.61
C SER A 498 -41.97 15.63 -21.33
N GLU A 499 -41.91 16.97 -21.23
CA GLU A 499 -40.69 17.71 -20.91
C GLU A 499 -40.14 17.35 -19.51
N THR A 500 -40.99 17.18 -18.49
CA THR A 500 -40.55 16.74 -17.15
C THR A 500 -40.02 15.30 -17.16
N CYS A 501 -40.55 14.42 -18.02
CA CYS A 501 -40.03 13.07 -18.20
C CYS A 501 -38.60 13.07 -18.81
N GLU A 502 -38.33 13.93 -19.79
CA GLU A 502 -36.97 14.09 -20.34
C GLU A 502 -36.03 14.77 -19.32
N ALA A 503 -36.54 15.68 -18.50
CA ALA A 503 -35.80 16.28 -17.40
C ALA A 503 -35.38 15.24 -16.34
N TYR A 504 -36.25 14.30 -15.95
CA TYR A 504 -35.89 13.21 -15.04
C TYR A 504 -34.72 12.36 -15.54
N LYS A 505 -34.71 12.02 -16.84
CA LYS A 505 -33.57 11.29 -17.41
C LYS A 505 -32.30 12.13 -17.39
N SER A 506 -32.39 13.41 -17.73
CA SER A 506 -31.25 14.33 -17.71
C SER A 506 -30.67 14.51 -16.30
N ILE A 507 -31.52 14.46 -15.28
CA ILE A 507 -31.16 14.45 -13.85
C ILE A 507 -30.43 13.15 -13.47
N GLU A 508 -30.88 12.00 -13.97
CA GLU A 508 -30.24 10.70 -13.75
C GLU A 508 -28.84 10.64 -14.38
N ASP A 509 -28.70 11.04 -15.65
CA ASP A 509 -27.42 11.11 -16.38
C ASP A 509 -26.41 12.02 -15.64
N VAL A 510 -26.85 13.17 -15.11
CA VAL A 510 -25.99 14.09 -14.33
C VAL A 510 -25.71 13.56 -12.91
N SER A 511 -26.62 12.80 -12.32
CA SER A 511 -26.40 12.14 -11.02
C SER A 511 -25.34 11.05 -11.11
N GLU A 512 -25.36 10.23 -12.16
CA GLU A 512 -24.27 9.26 -12.42
C GLU A 512 -22.95 9.98 -12.70
N GLY A 513 -22.96 11.01 -13.56
CA GLY A 513 -21.76 11.78 -13.90
C GLY A 513 -21.10 12.45 -12.70
N THR A 514 -21.87 13.07 -11.80
CA THR A 514 -21.34 13.64 -10.55
C THR A 514 -20.84 12.54 -9.61
N GLY A 515 -21.55 11.41 -9.49
CA GLY A 515 -21.05 10.23 -8.77
C GLY A 515 -19.71 9.69 -9.31
N GLN A 516 -19.49 9.77 -10.62
CA GLN A 516 -18.23 9.39 -11.26
C GLN A 516 -17.11 10.41 -11.00
N VAL A 517 -17.39 11.72 -11.08
CA VAL A 517 -16.41 12.78 -10.76
C VAL A 517 -15.92 12.66 -9.31
N ALA A 518 -16.81 12.41 -8.35
CA ALA A 518 -16.43 12.18 -6.95
C ALA A 518 -15.48 10.98 -6.79
N ARG A 519 -15.73 9.86 -7.49
CA ARG A 519 -14.85 8.68 -7.48
C ARG A 519 -13.48 8.98 -8.12
N ILE A 520 -13.45 9.76 -9.19
CA ILE A 520 -12.20 10.19 -9.85
C ILE A 520 -11.38 11.08 -8.91
N ALA A 521 -12.01 12.04 -8.22
CA ALA A 521 -11.34 12.91 -7.26
C ALA A 521 -10.70 12.10 -6.10
N ALA A 522 -11.44 11.14 -5.53
CA ALA A 522 -10.91 10.26 -4.49
C ALA A 522 -9.68 9.46 -4.96
N ALA A 523 -9.75 8.88 -6.17
CA ALA A 523 -8.63 8.13 -6.76
C ALA A 523 -7.41 9.02 -7.10
N VAL A 524 -7.63 10.26 -7.54
CA VAL A 524 -6.56 11.24 -7.80
C VAL A 524 -5.90 11.70 -6.50
N ASN A 525 -6.64 11.78 -5.37
CA ASN A 525 -6.04 12.10 -4.08
C ASN A 525 -5.15 10.96 -3.56
N ASP A 526 -5.66 9.72 -3.57
CA ASP A 526 -4.89 8.53 -3.21
C ASP A 526 -3.61 8.38 -4.06
N LEU A 527 -3.71 8.65 -5.37
CA LEU A 527 -2.56 8.66 -6.27
C LEU A 527 -1.58 9.80 -5.93
N ALA A 528 -2.06 10.99 -5.54
CA ALA A 528 -1.22 12.10 -5.13
C ALA A 528 -0.48 11.80 -3.81
N ASP A 529 -1.17 11.25 -2.80
CA ASP A 529 -0.55 10.86 -1.52
C ASP A 529 0.57 9.82 -1.75
N LYS A 530 0.29 8.78 -2.55
CA LYS A 530 1.28 7.77 -2.96
C LYS A 530 2.44 8.37 -3.77
N SER A 531 2.15 9.31 -4.67
CA SER A 531 3.18 10.03 -5.42
C SER A 531 4.06 10.87 -4.49
N GLY A 532 3.49 11.48 -3.45
CA GLY A 532 4.23 12.22 -2.42
C GLY A 532 5.18 11.31 -1.63
N MET A 533 4.71 10.12 -1.21
CA MET A 533 5.55 9.11 -0.56
C MET A 533 6.72 8.68 -1.45
N ASN A 534 6.45 8.34 -2.72
CA ASN A 534 7.49 7.96 -3.68
C ASN A 534 8.50 9.10 -3.92
N THR A 535 8.03 10.35 -3.94
CA THR A 535 8.88 11.54 -4.11
C THR A 535 9.84 11.70 -2.92
N GLN A 536 9.38 11.49 -1.69
CA GLN A 536 10.24 11.49 -0.50
C GLN A 536 11.25 10.34 -0.51
N GLN A 537 10.87 9.14 -0.96
CA GLN A 537 11.79 8.02 -1.13
C GLN A 537 12.89 8.31 -2.17
N ILE A 538 12.55 8.96 -3.29
CA ILE A 538 13.55 9.36 -4.30
C ILE A 538 14.49 10.44 -3.73
N LEU A 539 13.99 11.42 -2.97
CA LEU A 539 14.85 12.42 -2.32
C LEU A 539 15.83 11.78 -1.31
N ALA A 540 15.37 10.80 -0.53
CA ALA A 540 16.25 10.04 0.36
C ALA A 540 17.32 9.26 -0.42
N ALA A 541 16.94 8.56 -1.49
CA ALA A 541 17.88 7.83 -2.35
C ALA A 541 18.89 8.75 -3.05
N MET A 542 18.50 9.97 -3.44
CA MET A 542 19.41 10.97 -4.03
C MET A 542 20.38 11.55 -2.99
N ASN A 543 19.94 11.76 -1.75
CA ASN A 543 20.82 12.14 -0.65
C ASN A 543 21.87 11.04 -0.38
N ASP A 544 21.44 9.78 -0.30
CA ASP A 544 22.35 8.66 -0.05
C ASP A 544 23.32 8.43 -1.22
N LEU A 545 22.85 8.62 -2.46
CA LEU A 545 23.70 8.63 -3.65
C LEU A 545 24.72 9.78 -3.62
N SER A 546 24.34 10.98 -3.17
CA SER A 546 25.26 12.12 -2.97
C SER A 546 26.38 11.77 -1.97
N THR A 547 26.03 11.18 -0.82
CA THR A 547 27.05 10.72 0.15
C THR A 547 27.94 9.61 -0.42
N THR A 548 27.38 8.75 -1.28
CA THR A 548 28.11 7.66 -1.95
C THR A 548 29.11 8.21 -2.97
N VAL A 549 28.71 9.14 -3.83
CA VAL A 549 29.58 9.83 -4.80
C VAL A 549 30.70 10.58 -4.09
N SER A 550 30.39 11.30 -3.01
CA SER A 550 31.38 11.97 -2.15
C SER A 550 32.37 10.97 -1.51
N SER A 551 31.89 9.80 -1.09
CA SER A 551 32.73 8.70 -0.57
C SER A 551 33.65 8.12 -1.64
N VAL A 552 33.16 7.95 -2.89
CA VAL A 552 33.97 7.50 -4.03
C VAL A 552 35.07 8.51 -4.32
N ALA A 553 34.74 9.79 -4.51
CA ALA A 553 35.73 10.85 -4.75
C ALA A 553 36.82 10.90 -3.66
N THR A 554 36.42 10.80 -2.39
CA THR A 554 37.37 10.76 -1.25
C THR A 554 38.26 9.51 -1.28
N LYS A 555 37.75 8.35 -1.71
CA LYS A 555 38.54 7.13 -1.89
C LYS A 555 39.50 7.25 -3.08
N MET A 556 39.13 7.92 -4.16
CA MET A 556 40.02 8.15 -5.31
C MET A 556 41.27 8.93 -4.89
N GLU A 557 41.13 9.98 -4.07
CA GLU A 557 42.28 10.72 -3.54
C GLU A 557 43.20 9.82 -2.68
N HIS A 558 42.63 8.96 -1.84
CA HIS A 558 43.42 8.02 -1.04
C HIS A 558 44.15 6.96 -1.91
N VAL A 559 43.53 6.48 -2.98
CA VAL A 559 44.20 5.59 -3.95
C VAL A 559 45.30 6.34 -4.70
N SER A 560 45.17 7.65 -4.92
CA SER A 560 46.18 8.49 -5.58
C SER A 560 47.47 8.58 -4.78
N VAL A 561 47.35 8.77 -3.46
CA VAL A 561 48.50 8.72 -2.55
C VAL A 561 49.14 7.33 -2.56
N LEU A 562 48.34 6.25 -2.61
CA LEU A 562 48.86 4.88 -2.65
C LEU A 562 49.59 4.55 -3.96
N THR A 563 49.07 4.97 -5.13
CA THR A 563 49.73 4.71 -6.43
C THR A 563 51.03 5.50 -6.57
N ASN A 564 51.07 6.75 -6.11
CA ASN A 564 52.30 7.54 -6.09
C ASN A 564 53.36 6.91 -5.17
N ASN A 565 53.00 6.50 -3.94
CA ASN A 565 53.90 5.80 -3.03
C ASN A 565 54.40 4.45 -3.61
N ALA A 566 53.52 3.70 -4.30
CA ALA A 566 53.89 2.45 -4.97
C ALA A 566 54.86 2.69 -6.15
N SER A 567 54.71 3.81 -6.86
CA SER A 567 55.63 4.21 -7.94
C SER A 567 57.02 4.53 -7.38
N GLU A 568 57.10 5.34 -6.31
CA GLU A 568 58.36 5.67 -5.64
C GLU A 568 59.05 4.41 -5.09
N LEU A 569 58.32 3.48 -4.46
CA LEU A 569 58.87 2.22 -3.98
C LEU A 569 59.38 1.32 -5.12
N SER A 570 58.70 1.33 -6.27
CA SER A 570 59.11 0.57 -7.45
C SER A 570 60.36 1.16 -8.11
N GLU A 571 60.46 2.49 -8.23
CA GLU A 571 61.65 3.17 -8.75
C GLU A 571 62.87 2.96 -7.82
N ASN A 572 62.67 3.03 -6.50
CA ASN A 572 63.71 2.67 -5.53
C ASN A 572 64.12 1.18 -5.66
N GLY A 573 63.17 0.28 -5.91
CA GLY A 573 63.41 -1.13 -6.21
C GLY A 573 64.26 -1.34 -7.47
N MET A 574 63.94 -0.65 -8.57
CA MET A 574 64.73 -0.66 -9.80
C MET A 574 66.15 -0.16 -9.57
N ASN A 575 66.32 0.94 -8.84
CA ASN A 575 67.63 1.50 -8.52
C ASN A 575 68.49 0.54 -7.67
N ALA A 576 67.90 -0.13 -6.68
CA ALA A 576 68.59 -1.14 -5.88
C ALA A 576 68.97 -2.38 -6.71
N ALA A 577 68.07 -2.87 -7.56
CA ALA A 577 68.35 -4.01 -8.45
C ALA A 577 69.41 -3.68 -9.51
N GLY A 578 69.42 -2.47 -10.09
CA GLY A 578 70.45 -2.02 -11.03
C GLY A 578 71.84 -1.88 -10.40
N GLN A 579 71.91 -1.48 -9.12
CA GLN A 579 73.16 -1.52 -8.34
C GLN A 579 73.64 -2.96 -8.11
N ALA A 580 72.73 -3.89 -7.80
CA ALA A 580 73.07 -5.31 -7.66
C ALA A 580 73.56 -5.93 -8.99
N GLU A 581 72.91 -5.62 -10.12
CA GLU A 581 73.33 -6.08 -11.45
C GLU A 581 74.73 -5.56 -11.82
N THR A 582 74.99 -4.28 -11.53
CA THR A 582 76.32 -3.67 -11.69
C THR A 582 77.37 -4.35 -10.80
N GLY A 583 77.00 -4.71 -9.56
CA GLY A 583 77.83 -5.47 -8.64
C GLY A 583 78.17 -6.86 -9.17
N MET A 584 77.18 -7.62 -9.66
CA MET A 584 77.40 -8.95 -10.24
C MET A 584 78.33 -8.90 -11.45
N LYS A 585 78.12 -7.95 -12.38
CA LYS A 585 79.03 -7.72 -13.51
C LYS A 585 80.47 -7.41 -13.06
N GLY A 586 80.64 -6.67 -11.97
CA GLY A 586 81.95 -6.45 -11.35
C GLY A 586 82.59 -7.72 -10.80
N ILE A 587 81.81 -8.59 -10.15
CA ILE A 587 82.29 -9.89 -9.64
C ILE A 587 82.66 -10.82 -10.80
N MET A 588 81.88 -10.87 -11.89
CA MET A 588 82.22 -11.65 -13.09
C MET A 588 83.58 -11.25 -13.67
N GLN A 589 83.83 -9.94 -13.79
CA GLN A 589 85.11 -9.40 -14.27
C GLN A 589 86.27 -9.77 -13.33
N ALA A 590 86.08 -9.65 -12.02
CA ALA A 590 87.09 -10.04 -11.03
C ALA A 590 87.40 -11.56 -11.08
N SER A 591 86.37 -12.41 -11.11
CA SER A 591 86.54 -13.87 -11.20
C SER A 591 87.20 -14.29 -12.52
N SER A 592 86.86 -13.65 -13.65
CA SER A 592 87.54 -13.88 -14.93
C SER A 592 89.02 -13.50 -14.91
N ALA A 593 89.39 -12.42 -14.20
CA ALA A 593 90.79 -12.03 -14.03
C ALA A 593 91.56 -13.01 -13.12
N ILE A 594 90.90 -13.59 -12.11
CA ILE A 594 91.50 -14.64 -11.25
C ILE A 594 91.72 -15.93 -12.05
N ASP A 595 90.79 -16.33 -12.93
CA ASP A 595 90.99 -17.49 -13.81
C ASP A 595 92.21 -17.30 -14.73
N GLN A 596 92.34 -16.14 -15.37
CA GLN A 596 93.52 -15.82 -16.19
C GLN A 596 94.82 -15.90 -15.36
N MET A 597 94.87 -15.24 -14.20
CA MET A 597 96.06 -15.24 -13.34
C MET A 597 96.42 -16.67 -12.86
N ASN A 598 95.42 -17.50 -12.57
CA ASN A 598 95.62 -18.89 -12.18
C ASN A 598 96.15 -19.76 -13.34
N ARG A 599 95.75 -19.50 -14.59
CA ARG A 599 96.35 -20.13 -15.79
C ARG A 599 97.83 -19.75 -15.93
N GLU A 600 98.15 -18.47 -15.83
CA GLU A 600 99.54 -17.96 -15.91
C GLU A 600 100.42 -18.60 -14.81
N ILE A 601 99.90 -18.72 -13.58
CA ILE A 601 100.58 -19.41 -12.47
C ILE A 601 100.75 -20.91 -12.77
N SER A 602 99.75 -21.58 -13.34
CA SER A 602 99.82 -23.00 -13.72
C SER A 602 100.89 -23.26 -14.79
N GLU A 603 100.97 -22.40 -15.81
CA GLU A 603 102.00 -22.47 -16.87
C GLU A 603 103.41 -22.25 -16.30
N GLN A 604 103.60 -21.24 -15.44
CA GLN A 604 104.88 -21.00 -14.76
C GLN A 604 105.29 -22.19 -13.88
N MET A 605 104.35 -22.84 -13.19
CA MET A 605 104.66 -24.04 -12.39
C MET A 605 105.01 -25.26 -13.23
N GLN A 606 104.45 -25.40 -14.44
CA GLN A 606 104.91 -26.42 -15.38
C GLN A 606 106.33 -26.14 -15.87
N GLU A 607 106.70 -24.86 -16.07
CA GLU A 607 108.06 -24.48 -16.42
C GLU A 607 109.07 -24.73 -15.29
N ILE A 608 108.74 -24.35 -14.05
CA ILE A 608 109.59 -24.64 -12.89
C ILE A 608 109.71 -26.16 -12.70
N GLY A 609 108.64 -26.93 -12.92
CA GLY A 609 108.69 -28.41 -12.94
C GLY A 609 109.75 -28.94 -13.90
N ARG A 610 109.71 -28.52 -15.17
CA ARG A 610 110.72 -28.91 -16.18
C ARG A 610 112.15 -28.53 -15.77
N ILE A 611 112.34 -27.37 -15.13
CA ILE A 611 113.65 -26.93 -14.63
C ILE A 611 114.12 -27.83 -13.48
N VAL A 612 113.22 -28.23 -12.57
CA VAL A 612 113.53 -29.14 -11.46
C VAL A 612 113.88 -30.54 -11.94
N ASP A 613 113.18 -31.06 -12.96
CA ASP A 613 113.51 -32.33 -13.61
C ASP A 613 114.93 -32.31 -14.22
N ILE A 614 115.30 -31.19 -14.86
CA ILE A 614 116.65 -30.97 -15.41
C ILE A 614 117.70 -30.88 -14.29
N ILE A 615 117.42 -30.18 -13.18
CA ILE A 615 118.33 -30.11 -12.03
C ILE A 615 118.53 -31.49 -11.39
N SER A 616 117.45 -32.27 -11.25
CA SER A 616 117.53 -33.66 -10.75
C SER A 616 118.39 -34.54 -11.67
N SER A 617 118.21 -34.42 -12.98
CA SER A 617 119.00 -35.14 -13.99
C SER A 617 120.49 -34.76 -13.94
N ILE A 618 120.80 -33.46 -13.83
CA ILE A 618 122.18 -32.95 -13.69
C ILE A 618 122.80 -33.42 -12.37
N ALA A 619 122.03 -33.46 -11.28
CA ALA A 619 122.48 -33.96 -9.99
C ALA A 619 122.80 -35.47 -10.05
N GLU A 620 121.97 -36.27 -10.70
CA GLU A 620 122.24 -37.70 -10.93
C GLU A 620 123.48 -37.92 -11.82
N GLU A 621 123.61 -37.19 -12.93
CA GLU A 621 124.80 -37.25 -13.79
C GLU A 621 126.07 -36.80 -13.05
N THR A 622 125.98 -35.76 -12.20
CA THR A 622 127.10 -35.28 -11.38
C THR A 622 127.47 -36.30 -10.30
N ASN A 623 126.50 -36.98 -9.68
CA ASN A 623 126.72 -38.06 -8.72
C ASN A 623 127.45 -39.25 -9.39
N LEU A 624 127.07 -39.61 -10.61
CA LEU A 624 127.74 -40.63 -11.42
C LEU A 624 129.16 -40.21 -11.85
N LEU A 625 129.36 -38.97 -12.29
CA LEU A 625 130.68 -38.42 -12.63
C LEU A 625 131.62 -38.38 -11.42
N ALA A 626 131.09 -37.95 -10.25
CA ALA A 626 131.82 -37.92 -8.99
C ALA A 626 132.17 -39.33 -8.49
N LEU A 627 131.26 -40.31 -8.65
CA LEU A 627 131.52 -41.71 -8.36
C LEU A 627 132.65 -42.27 -9.25
N ASN A 628 132.62 -41.98 -10.56
CA ASN A 628 133.68 -42.38 -11.50
C ASN A 628 135.02 -41.70 -11.16
N ALA A 629 135.01 -40.42 -10.79
CA ALA A 629 136.21 -39.69 -10.35
C ALA A 629 136.78 -40.26 -9.03
N ALA A 630 135.93 -40.65 -8.08
CA ALA A 630 136.36 -41.28 -6.83
C ALA A 630 136.99 -42.67 -7.07
N ILE A 631 136.44 -43.45 -8.02
CA ILE A 631 136.98 -44.74 -8.44
C ILE A 631 138.37 -44.55 -9.08
N GLU A 632 138.54 -43.64 -10.03
CA GLU A 632 139.83 -43.44 -10.71
C GLU A 632 140.87 -42.76 -9.80
N ALA A 633 140.43 -41.91 -8.85
CA ALA A 633 141.30 -41.37 -7.80
C ALA A 633 141.80 -42.46 -6.84
N ALA A 634 140.93 -43.39 -6.41
CA ALA A 634 141.35 -44.56 -5.63
C ALA A 634 142.32 -45.48 -6.41
N ARG A 635 142.15 -45.56 -7.74
CA ARG A 635 143.03 -46.31 -8.66
C ARG A 635 144.42 -45.69 -8.83
N ALA A 636 144.57 -44.38 -8.57
CA ALA A 636 145.83 -43.65 -8.64
C ALA A 636 146.72 -43.76 -7.37
N GLY A 637 146.25 -44.46 -6.32
CA GLY A 637 147.01 -44.69 -5.08
C GLY A 637 147.30 -43.41 -4.30
N ASP A 638 148.47 -43.32 -3.67
CA ASP A 638 148.85 -42.20 -2.79
C ASP A 638 148.80 -40.82 -3.49
N ALA A 639 149.02 -40.78 -4.82
CA ALA A 639 148.91 -39.55 -5.61
C ALA A 639 147.46 -39.10 -5.85
N GLY A 640 146.49 -40.02 -5.72
CA GLY A 640 145.06 -39.77 -5.91
C GLY A 640 144.31 -39.30 -4.67
N LEU A 641 144.91 -39.37 -3.48
CA LEU A 641 144.23 -39.10 -2.19
C LEU A 641 143.52 -37.73 -2.15
N GLY A 642 144.13 -36.67 -2.68
CA GLY A 642 143.50 -35.35 -2.75
C GLY A 642 142.30 -35.29 -3.70
N PHE A 643 142.36 -36.00 -4.83
CA PHE A 643 141.24 -36.09 -5.78
C PHE A 643 140.09 -36.95 -5.23
N ALA A 644 140.39 -38.00 -4.45
CA ALA A 644 139.37 -38.86 -3.85
C ALA A 644 138.51 -38.10 -2.83
N VAL A 645 139.09 -37.19 -2.04
CA VAL A 645 138.35 -36.31 -1.13
C VAL A 645 137.44 -35.35 -1.92
N VAL A 646 137.97 -34.68 -2.95
CA VAL A 646 137.16 -33.77 -3.79
C VAL A 646 136.02 -34.51 -4.49
N ALA A 647 136.27 -35.72 -5.00
CA ALA A 647 135.25 -36.53 -5.63
C ALA A 647 134.17 -37.01 -4.66
N ALA A 648 134.52 -37.33 -3.41
CA ALA A 648 133.54 -37.63 -2.36
C ALA A 648 132.68 -36.40 -2.01
N GLU A 649 133.29 -35.22 -1.88
CA GLU A 649 132.60 -33.96 -1.59
C GLU A 649 131.61 -33.58 -2.70
N VAL A 650 132.04 -33.64 -3.98
CA VAL A 650 131.17 -33.38 -5.15
C VAL A 650 130.04 -34.41 -5.23
N LYS A 651 130.30 -35.67 -4.86
CA LYS A 651 129.25 -36.71 -4.81
C LYS A 651 128.19 -36.38 -3.77
N GLU A 652 128.59 -35.97 -2.57
CA GLU A 652 127.63 -35.62 -1.51
C GLU A 652 126.85 -34.34 -1.87
N LEU A 653 127.50 -33.32 -2.44
CA LEU A 653 126.83 -32.13 -2.99
C LEU A 653 125.80 -32.49 -4.08
N ALA A 654 126.12 -33.45 -4.95
CA ALA A 654 125.20 -33.91 -5.98
C ALA A 654 124.00 -34.67 -5.38
N ASN A 655 124.24 -35.50 -4.38
CA ASN A 655 123.21 -36.22 -3.62
C ASN A 655 122.27 -35.24 -2.86
N GLU A 656 122.85 -34.17 -2.26
CA GLU A 656 122.10 -33.10 -1.61
C GLU A 656 121.31 -32.25 -2.61
N SER A 657 121.86 -32.02 -3.82
CA SER A 657 121.20 -31.34 -4.93
C SER A 657 120.01 -32.14 -5.47
N GLN A 658 120.16 -33.46 -5.64
CA GLN A 658 119.08 -34.36 -6.08
C GLN A 658 117.93 -34.36 -5.06
N LYS A 659 118.25 -34.54 -3.78
CA LYS A 659 117.28 -34.46 -2.68
C LYS A 659 116.62 -33.08 -2.56
N SER A 660 117.33 -32.01 -2.89
CA SER A 660 116.76 -30.66 -2.96
C SER A 660 115.78 -30.52 -4.13
N ALA A 661 116.11 -31.07 -5.30
CA ALA A 661 115.21 -31.12 -6.46
C ALA A 661 113.93 -31.92 -6.14
N GLU A 662 114.02 -33.09 -5.50
CA GLU A 662 112.86 -33.87 -5.05
C GLU A 662 111.92 -33.06 -4.14
N ASN A 663 112.49 -32.32 -3.17
CA ASN A 663 111.71 -31.47 -2.27
C ASN A 663 110.99 -30.33 -3.04
N ILE A 664 111.66 -29.71 -4.02
CA ILE A 664 111.04 -28.65 -4.84
C ILE A 664 109.97 -29.25 -5.76
N ALA A 665 110.19 -30.43 -6.34
CA ALA A 665 109.18 -31.13 -7.14
C ALA A 665 107.90 -31.44 -6.33
N GLY A 666 108.06 -31.86 -5.07
CA GLY A 666 106.95 -32.03 -4.13
C GLY A 666 106.18 -30.73 -3.85
N ILE A 667 106.89 -29.60 -3.69
CA ILE A 667 106.27 -28.27 -3.53
C ILE A 667 105.52 -27.86 -4.79
N ILE A 668 106.11 -28.02 -5.98
CA ILE A 668 105.48 -27.67 -7.26
C ILE A 668 104.23 -28.52 -7.50
N SER A 669 104.28 -29.84 -7.25
CA SER A 669 103.10 -30.72 -7.37
C SER A 669 101.98 -30.31 -6.39
N ALA A 670 102.32 -29.94 -5.16
CA ALA A 670 101.36 -29.44 -4.18
C ALA A 670 100.73 -28.09 -4.57
N LEU A 671 101.49 -27.20 -5.21
CA LEU A 671 101.00 -25.92 -5.72
C LEU A 671 100.15 -26.10 -6.99
N GLN A 672 100.54 -26.97 -7.93
CA GLN A 672 99.73 -27.35 -9.10
C GLN A 672 98.36 -27.89 -8.67
N LYS A 673 98.31 -28.77 -7.65
CA LYS A 673 97.05 -29.27 -7.11
C LYS A 673 96.17 -28.17 -6.49
N LYS A 674 96.77 -27.13 -5.88
CA LYS A 674 96.04 -25.96 -5.38
C LYS A 674 95.54 -25.05 -6.50
N SER A 675 96.31 -24.86 -7.57
CA SER A 675 95.90 -24.10 -8.76
C SER A 675 94.74 -24.77 -9.50
N ALA A 676 94.75 -26.10 -9.62
CA ALA A 676 93.60 -26.85 -10.14
C ALA A 676 92.33 -26.62 -9.30
N ALA A 677 92.42 -26.79 -7.97
CA ALA A 677 91.28 -26.54 -7.07
C ALA A 677 90.82 -25.06 -7.06
N MET A 678 91.71 -24.11 -7.37
CA MET A 678 91.34 -22.71 -7.58
C MET A 678 90.57 -22.50 -8.89
N ALA A 679 90.93 -23.18 -9.98
CA ALA A 679 90.19 -23.13 -11.24
C ALA A 679 88.76 -23.66 -11.06
N ASP A 680 88.61 -24.80 -10.40
CA ASP A 680 87.29 -25.38 -10.08
C ASP A 680 86.42 -24.41 -9.27
N ALA A 681 87.00 -23.79 -8.24
CA ALA A 681 86.30 -22.82 -7.39
C ALA A 681 85.89 -21.54 -8.15
N VAL A 682 86.75 -21.02 -9.03
CA VAL A 682 86.47 -19.84 -9.87
C VAL A 682 85.41 -20.15 -10.93
N SER A 683 85.47 -21.32 -11.56
CA SER A 683 84.45 -21.78 -12.51
C SER A 683 83.06 -21.90 -11.86
N ASN A 684 82.99 -22.45 -10.65
CA ASN A 684 81.73 -22.51 -9.88
C ASN A 684 81.23 -21.11 -9.53
N SER A 685 82.12 -20.23 -9.05
CA SER A 685 81.78 -18.83 -8.73
C SER A 685 81.24 -18.07 -9.95
N LEU A 686 81.82 -18.24 -11.14
CA LEU A 686 81.30 -17.64 -12.37
C LEU A 686 79.89 -18.15 -12.70
N SER A 687 79.61 -19.44 -12.51
CA SER A 687 78.29 -20.03 -12.75
C SER A 687 77.23 -19.53 -11.76
N GLU A 688 77.57 -19.41 -10.48
CA GLU A 688 76.66 -18.88 -9.45
C GLU A 688 76.37 -17.38 -9.67
N VAL A 689 77.38 -16.59 -10.02
CA VAL A 689 77.23 -15.15 -10.27
C VAL A 689 76.45 -14.87 -11.56
N GLU A 690 76.64 -15.66 -12.63
CA GLU A 690 75.81 -15.57 -13.85
C GLU A 690 74.34 -15.87 -13.52
N THR A 691 74.08 -16.93 -12.73
CA THR A 691 72.72 -17.29 -12.28
C THR A 691 72.09 -16.17 -11.45
N GLY A 692 72.85 -15.55 -10.54
CA GLY A 692 72.42 -14.38 -9.77
C GLY A 692 72.15 -13.15 -10.65
N ASN A 693 72.99 -12.88 -11.65
CA ASN A 693 72.83 -11.78 -12.60
C ASN A 693 71.54 -11.94 -13.43
N VAL A 694 71.23 -13.16 -13.90
CA VAL A 694 69.95 -13.48 -14.57
C VAL A 694 68.76 -13.25 -13.64
N SER A 695 68.84 -13.65 -12.36
CA SER A 695 67.77 -13.40 -11.39
C SER A 695 67.53 -11.91 -11.11
N VAL A 696 68.60 -11.11 -11.00
CA VAL A 696 68.49 -9.66 -10.83
C VAL A 696 67.92 -8.99 -12.09
N SER A 697 68.32 -9.43 -13.28
CA SER A 697 67.75 -8.95 -14.56
C SER A 697 66.23 -9.20 -14.63
N LYS A 698 65.77 -10.42 -14.27
CA LYS A 698 64.33 -10.72 -14.18
C LYS A 698 63.60 -9.89 -13.13
N THR A 699 64.28 -9.48 -12.05
CA THR A 699 63.74 -8.58 -11.03
C THR A 699 63.54 -7.15 -11.57
N LEU A 700 64.46 -6.65 -12.41
CA LEU A 700 64.32 -5.37 -13.11
C LEU A 700 63.15 -5.36 -14.10
N GLU A 701 62.94 -6.45 -14.85
CA GLU A 701 61.76 -6.61 -15.72
C GLU A 701 60.44 -6.52 -14.92
N ILE A 702 60.35 -7.23 -13.79
CA ILE A 702 59.16 -7.24 -12.93
C ILE A 702 58.85 -5.84 -12.37
N PHE A 703 59.84 -5.09 -11.90
CA PHE A 703 59.60 -3.72 -11.45
C PHE A 703 59.11 -2.79 -12.58
N ASN A 704 59.61 -2.98 -13.80
CA ASN A 704 59.15 -2.19 -14.96
C ASN A 704 57.70 -2.54 -15.37
N GLU A 705 57.29 -3.81 -15.26
CA GLU A 705 55.89 -4.24 -15.40
C GLU A 705 54.99 -3.63 -14.29
N ILE A 706 55.49 -3.54 -13.05
CA ILE A 706 54.78 -2.90 -11.93
C ILE A 706 54.59 -1.39 -12.18
N VAL A 707 55.64 -0.65 -12.57
CA VAL A 707 55.55 0.79 -12.89
C VAL A 707 54.56 1.04 -14.04
N THR A 708 54.60 0.20 -15.07
CA THR A 708 53.63 0.25 -16.19
C THR A 708 52.20 0.03 -15.70
N SER A 709 51.99 -0.93 -14.80
CA SER A 709 50.68 -1.23 -14.22
C SER A 709 50.14 -0.10 -13.34
N ILE A 710 51.01 0.54 -12.53
CA ILE A 710 50.67 1.71 -11.70
C ILE A 710 50.24 2.89 -12.59
N SER A 711 50.90 3.10 -13.73
CA SER A 711 50.51 4.13 -14.71
C SER A 711 49.10 3.90 -15.27
N VAL A 712 48.72 2.65 -15.56
CA VAL A 712 47.36 2.30 -15.99
C VAL A 712 46.34 2.55 -14.87
N ILE A 713 46.66 2.22 -13.62
CA ILE A 713 45.78 2.53 -12.48
C ILE A 713 45.56 4.05 -12.38
N HIS A 714 46.63 4.85 -12.45
CA HIS A 714 46.54 6.32 -12.42
C HIS A 714 45.71 6.89 -13.59
N ALA A 715 45.71 6.26 -14.77
CA ALA A 715 44.83 6.66 -15.87
C ALA A 715 43.35 6.39 -15.55
N ASN A 716 43.01 5.14 -15.18
CA ASN A 716 41.66 4.73 -14.81
C ASN A 716 41.09 5.57 -13.64
N MET A 717 41.96 5.99 -12.72
CA MET A 717 41.60 6.86 -11.61
C MET A 717 41.08 8.24 -12.05
N GLY A 718 41.67 8.83 -13.10
CA GLY A 718 41.19 10.09 -13.66
C GLY A 718 39.81 9.95 -14.28
N GLU A 719 39.54 8.81 -14.93
CA GLU A 719 38.22 8.49 -15.50
C GLU A 719 37.15 8.34 -14.41
N VAL A 720 37.45 7.61 -13.32
CA VAL A 720 36.51 7.45 -12.19
C VAL A 720 36.29 8.77 -11.43
N ALA A 721 37.32 9.63 -11.31
CA ALA A 721 37.16 10.96 -10.73
C ALA A 721 36.21 11.84 -11.57
N ALA A 722 36.42 11.91 -12.90
CA ALA A 722 35.55 12.66 -13.80
C ALA A 722 34.10 12.13 -13.81
N ALA A 723 33.92 10.81 -13.81
CA ALA A 723 32.60 10.19 -13.70
C ALA A 723 31.92 10.48 -12.35
N SER A 724 32.69 10.66 -11.27
CA SER A 724 32.14 11.05 -9.96
C SER A 724 31.66 12.51 -9.97
N GLU A 725 32.35 13.42 -10.66
CA GLU A 725 31.89 14.81 -10.84
C GLU A 725 30.61 14.88 -11.71
N GLU A 726 30.54 14.10 -12.80
CA GLU A 726 29.35 13.99 -13.65
C GLU A 726 28.15 13.39 -12.88
N GLN A 727 28.38 12.38 -12.04
CA GLN A 727 27.36 11.84 -11.15
C GLN A 727 26.90 12.86 -10.10
N ALA A 728 27.78 13.66 -9.51
CA ALA A 728 27.41 14.69 -8.55
C ALA A 728 26.45 15.73 -9.16
N ALA A 729 26.77 16.24 -10.37
CA ALA A 729 25.89 17.14 -11.11
C ALA A 729 24.54 16.50 -11.46
N SER A 730 24.55 15.22 -11.86
CA SER A 730 23.33 14.45 -12.15
C SER A 730 22.42 14.29 -10.93
N VAL A 731 23.00 14.11 -9.73
CA VAL A 731 22.24 14.02 -8.47
C VAL A 731 21.59 15.37 -8.12
N GLU A 732 22.27 16.50 -8.35
CA GLU A 732 21.67 17.83 -8.16
C GLU A 732 20.51 18.09 -9.12
N GLU A 733 20.65 17.74 -10.41
CA GLU A 733 19.59 17.91 -11.43
C GLU A 733 18.35 17.05 -11.16
N VAL A 734 18.55 15.77 -10.81
CA VAL A 734 17.44 14.88 -10.43
C VAL A 734 16.78 15.36 -9.13
N THR A 735 17.56 15.79 -8.13
CA THR A 735 17.02 16.36 -6.89
C THR A 735 16.15 17.59 -7.16
N ALA A 736 16.58 18.50 -8.04
CA ALA A 736 15.78 19.66 -8.43
C ALA A 736 14.45 19.26 -9.10
N THR A 737 14.51 18.31 -10.05
CA THR A 737 13.33 17.81 -10.79
C THR A 737 12.32 17.11 -9.87
N VAL A 738 12.82 16.34 -8.90
CA VAL A 738 11.98 15.63 -7.91
C VAL A 738 11.31 16.61 -6.93
N ASN A 739 11.95 17.74 -6.61
CA ASN A 739 11.28 18.81 -5.85
C ASN A 739 10.18 19.51 -6.66
N GLU A 740 10.39 19.81 -7.95
CA GLU A 740 9.34 20.38 -8.81
C GLU A 740 8.15 19.41 -8.97
N PHE A 741 8.43 18.10 -9.06
CA PHE A 741 7.39 17.07 -9.04
C PHE A 741 6.64 17.02 -7.70
N SER A 742 7.32 17.22 -6.56
CA SER A 742 6.69 17.34 -5.23
C SER A 742 5.67 18.47 -5.18
N ASP A 743 6.00 19.65 -5.72
CA ASP A 743 5.08 20.79 -5.77
C ASP A 743 3.88 20.51 -6.69
N MET A 744 4.11 19.83 -7.83
CA MET A 744 3.06 19.41 -8.76
C MET A 744 2.10 18.39 -8.13
N VAL A 745 2.61 17.45 -7.32
CA VAL A 745 1.79 16.49 -6.56
C VAL A 745 0.95 17.20 -5.50
N ASN A 746 1.54 18.12 -4.74
CA ASN A 746 0.81 18.91 -3.74
C ASN A 746 -0.31 19.76 -4.36
N GLN A 747 -0.06 20.39 -5.52
CA GLN A 747 -1.08 21.12 -6.26
C GLN A 747 -2.17 20.18 -6.80
N THR A 748 -1.81 18.97 -7.28
CA THR A 748 -2.75 17.95 -7.75
C THR A 748 -3.73 17.50 -6.65
N ALA A 749 -3.23 17.20 -5.45
CA ALA A 749 -4.08 16.85 -4.31
C ALA A 749 -5.08 17.97 -3.97
N LYS A 750 -4.59 19.21 -3.93
CA LYS A 750 -5.40 20.41 -3.66
C LYS A 750 -6.47 20.67 -4.72
N GLU A 751 -6.17 20.46 -5.99
CA GLU A 751 -7.16 20.53 -7.08
C GLU A 751 -8.20 19.41 -6.96
N SER A 752 -7.79 18.20 -6.57
CA SER A 752 -8.71 17.08 -6.34
C SER A 752 -9.70 17.32 -5.20
N ILE A 753 -9.25 17.91 -4.09
CA ILE A 753 -10.13 18.34 -2.99
C ILE A 753 -11.16 19.39 -3.49
N GLY A 754 -10.74 20.32 -4.35
CA GLY A 754 -11.63 21.27 -5.00
C GLY A 754 -12.67 20.60 -5.91
N LEU A 755 -12.26 19.56 -6.66
CA LEU A 755 -13.12 18.79 -7.55
C LEU A 755 -14.16 17.95 -6.76
N ALA A 756 -13.76 17.37 -5.63
CA ALA A 756 -14.66 16.67 -4.72
C ALA A 756 -15.75 17.61 -4.16
N ALA A 757 -15.36 18.78 -3.64
CA ALA A 757 -16.30 19.78 -3.13
C ALA A 757 -17.26 20.32 -4.21
N ALA A 758 -16.76 20.53 -5.45
CA ALA A 758 -17.61 20.89 -6.58
C ALA A 758 -18.62 19.78 -6.93
N SER A 759 -18.24 18.51 -6.77
CA SER A 759 -19.11 17.36 -6.99
C SER A 759 -20.19 17.21 -5.90
N GLU A 760 -19.85 17.47 -4.63
CA GLU A 760 -20.83 17.53 -3.53
C GLU A 760 -21.86 18.65 -3.78
N GLN A 761 -21.39 19.85 -4.13
CA GLN A 761 -22.27 20.98 -4.46
C GLN A 761 -23.16 20.67 -5.68
N SER A 762 -22.63 19.97 -6.68
CA SER A 762 -23.40 19.53 -7.85
C SER A 762 -24.47 18.51 -7.48
N SER A 763 -24.13 17.50 -6.65
CA SER A 763 -25.09 16.51 -6.15
C SER A 763 -26.23 17.17 -5.34
N ALA A 764 -25.91 18.15 -4.49
CA ALA A 764 -26.91 18.94 -3.78
C ALA A 764 -27.83 19.74 -4.73
N ALA A 765 -27.28 20.31 -5.82
CA ALA A 765 -28.06 20.99 -6.84
C ALA A 765 -28.95 20.01 -7.63
N VAL A 766 -28.47 18.82 -7.98
CA VAL A 766 -29.27 17.75 -8.60
C VAL A 766 -30.47 17.41 -7.71
N GLY A 767 -30.27 17.19 -6.41
CA GLY A 767 -31.37 16.90 -5.47
C GLY A 767 -32.42 18.02 -5.36
N GLN A 768 -32.00 19.30 -5.45
CA GLN A 768 -32.91 20.43 -5.54
C GLN A 768 -33.71 20.44 -6.85
N ILE A 769 -33.06 20.16 -7.99
CA ILE A 769 -33.71 20.09 -9.31
C ILE A 769 -34.72 18.94 -9.34
N THR A 770 -34.39 17.74 -8.83
CA THR A 770 -35.34 16.62 -8.68
C THR A 770 -36.58 17.03 -7.88
N THR A 771 -36.39 17.78 -6.80
CA THR A 771 -37.49 18.29 -5.97
C THR A 771 -38.38 19.28 -6.74
N MET A 772 -37.78 20.18 -7.54
CA MET A 772 -38.52 21.13 -8.37
C MET A 772 -39.29 20.44 -9.51
N VAL A 773 -38.69 19.47 -10.21
CA VAL A 773 -39.37 18.72 -11.29
C VAL A 773 -40.53 17.89 -10.73
N SER A 774 -40.39 17.30 -9.53
CA SER A 774 -41.52 16.66 -8.84
C SER A 774 -42.66 17.63 -8.55
N GLN A 775 -42.37 18.84 -8.06
CA GLN A 775 -43.40 19.87 -7.79
C GLN A 775 -44.08 20.36 -9.08
N VAL A 776 -43.38 20.41 -10.21
CA VAL A 776 -43.98 20.69 -11.53
C VAL A 776 -44.90 19.54 -11.95
N ASN A 777 -44.48 18.29 -11.78
CA ASN A 777 -45.32 17.12 -12.09
C ASN A 777 -46.61 17.09 -11.25
N ASP A 778 -46.52 17.26 -9.94
CA ASP A 778 -47.68 17.35 -9.02
C ASP A 778 -48.63 18.49 -9.43
N SER A 779 -48.06 19.61 -9.91
CA SER A 779 -48.84 20.75 -10.42
C SER A 779 -49.53 20.44 -11.75
N MET A 780 -48.88 19.68 -12.65
CA MET A 780 -49.48 19.23 -13.91
C MET A 780 -50.64 18.26 -13.67
N GLU A 781 -50.50 17.27 -12.78
CA GLU A 781 -51.64 16.39 -12.39
C GLU A 781 -52.82 17.19 -11.83
N TYR A 782 -52.53 18.19 -10.98
CA TYR A 782 -53.55 19.06 -10.40
C TYR A 782 -54.28 19.91 -11.46
N ILE A 783 -53.55 20.46 -12.44
CA ILE A 783 -54.13 21.23 -13.55
C ILE A 783 -54.92 20.30 -14.50
N HIS A 784 -54.40 19.12 -14.83
CA HIS A 784 -55.10 18.13 -15.66
C HIS A 784 -56.46 17.73 -15.04
N ARG A 785 -56.51 17.53 -13.72
CA ARG A 785 -57.78 17.23 -13.03
C ARG A 785 -58.76 18.40 -13.11
N ILE A 786 -58.30 19.65 -12.92
CA ILE A 786 -59.15 20.84 -13.06
C ILE A 786 -59.63 21.03 -14.50
N ALA A 787 -58.79 20.77 -15.51
CA ALA A 787 -59.19 20.81 -16.91
C ALA A 787 -60.31 19.81 -17.23
N GLY A 788 -60.22 18.58 -16.70
CA GLY A 788 -61.32 17.60 -16.79
C GLY A 788 -62.62 18.04 -16.11
N GLU A 789 -62.53 18.54 -14.86
CA GLU A 789 -63.68 19.08 -14.11
C GLU A 789 -64.32 20.29 -14.81
N ALA A 790 -63.51 21.11 -15.50
CA ALA A 790 -63.97 22.22 -16.33
C ALA A 790 -64.64 21.74 -17.63
N HIS A 791 -64.04 20.78 -18.36
CA HIS A 791 -64.59 20.22 -19.60
C HIS A 791 -65.96 19.57 -19.36
N GLU A 792 -66.12 18.76 -18.30
CA GLU A 792 -67.44 18.24 -17.91
C GLU A 792 -68.45 19.37 -17.62
N SER A 793 -67.99 20.45 -17.00
CA SER A 793 -68.85 21.56 -16.59
C SER A 793 -69.29 22.41 -17.79
N VAL A 794 -68.43 22.59 -18.79
CA VAL A 794 -68.74 23.13 -20.12
C VAL A 794 -69.82 22.29 -20.80
N GLN A 795 -69.65 20.96 -20.88
CA GLN A 795 -70.67 20.07 -21.46
C GLN A 795 -72.01 20.20 -20.72
N ARG A 796 -72.01 20.18 -19.38
CA ARG A 796 -73.21 20.34 -18.54
C ARG A 796 -73.89 21.72 -18.68
N ILE A 797 -73.18 22.75 -19.14
CA ILE A 797 -73.77 24.06 -19.47
C ILE A 797 -74.38 23.99 -20.88
N HIS A 798 -73.65 23.49 -21.87
CA HIS A 798 -74.13 23.36 -23.25
C HIS A 798 -75.41 22.51 -23.36
N GLU A 799 -75.50 21.37 -22.65
CA GLU A 799 -76.72 20.54 -22.55
C GLU A 799 -77.94 21.27 -21.95
N LYS A 800 -77.72 22.28 -21.11
CA LYS A 800 -78.79 23.10 -20.54
C LYS A 800 -79.18 24.23 -21.48
N MET A 801 -78.20 24.84 -22.16
CA MET A 801 -78.44 25.92 -23.11
C MET A 801 -79.27 25.46 -24.32
N ASN A 802 -79.01 24.25 -24.83
CA ASN A 802 -79.78 23.62 -25.92
C ASN A 802 -81.26 23.33 -25.57
N ARG A 803 -81.73 23.68 -24.38
CA ARG A 803 -83.16 23.60 -23.97
C ARG A 803 -83.90 24.93 -24.13
N PHE A 804 -83.17 26.03 -24.34
CA PHE A 804 -83.76 27.35 -24.57
C PHE A 804 -83.99 27.61 -26.06
N LYS A 805 -84.93 28.51 -26.37
CA LYS A 805 -85.13 29.08 -27.70
C LYS A 805 -84.89 30.58 -27.62
N TYR A 806 -83.75 30.99 -28.15
CA TYR A 806 -83.32 32.38 -28.30
C TYR A 806 -82.98 32.62 -29.78
N TYR A 807 -82.76 33.88 -30.16
CA TYR A 807 -82.85 34.30 -31.57
C TYR A 807 -81.90 33.62 -32.55
#